data_AF-S8C578-F1
#
_entry.id   AF-S8C578-F1
#
_cell.length_a   1.000
_cell.length_b   1.000
_cell.length_c   1.000
_cell.angle_alpha   90.00
_cell.angle_beta   90.00
_cell.angle_gamma   90.00
#
_symmetry.space_group_name_H-M   'P 1'
#
loop_
_entity.id
_entity.type
_entity.pdbx_description
1 polymer ?
#
loop_
_entity_poly.entity_id
_entity_poly.type
_entity_poly.pdbx_seq_one_letter_code
_entity_poly.pdbx_strand_id
1 'polypeptide(L)'
;MTGISTNKISTKESLLCYGIHSIGVVGAAQKLSDFLNVPVCAIDIFTATCIEELADFAYDRLSKKSNLDSSNAVSAKRGEQKQSTTIMEEPCSIRKLHIWLLQVVALGYVCFMLVLPAYISISLFKSWIPSEDSMQSGRHFLDYVMVLLLAPLCWMVCIFSTCVCIAILGTPFLQPNYDASHSEVSIWTVEFVKWWALSKVQEIASKNLAIHLRGTIFLNFWFKILGAKISNASLIDTIDITDPSLVSIGENSVLAEGAMLQSHEIKNGILSMSPIKIGKKCSVGPYALLRRGTVVEDEHEVKALTSTVQSKITSHNNNMLLCAPITQLFGIWATGCMGSSSAAIVYILYIWLFHKQQPAIQEFAFACAFGAYHWFPYIMIAYTSMLTGNPTNSLVFAIYLATAYSLYGIILSFLTGSVRYYISRRGGVNQSRTPIISWFLHRIVVATHTRFAKLLSGTEAFCWYLRLLGSEIGNHCSIRATNAVSNPELISLADGVHLGDFCRLVPGYYYNSSSSGGYISKKVEIRENSVVGSQGLILPGSVIERDVILGALSVAAENTVLQSGGVFVGAPKAIMVKKKSTLDSIDERIADIDVQYKKVLGNLAASFASSTLEVSARVIHRAGVSGRGILRLFDRLPDLPDHEIFSPGKSYSVIIRHSNALSTDDDAKPDGRGASMKILSDHSDIITSSSLLDLILKTGNAFHARSIGDFVIWHASGHAARELYVKHAPHVRDALWGSIKRTDTYTKLHYYSNTSRLFRFKDGREMYVKFKLRPYDDEEEELGEETGKVEPTSIIPTEFISPVSRDECDDKGGPKQQLLLFLADDFRERVLSPDRVRYILQLQMRPIPSDEAAREVALDCTKPWDEAKFPHFDVGEILIDQLLDREESESLEFNPFRRCRGIDVIRATSCTQSASLDHGRSVVYEICRHLRNKKPLPESWRRFVDQSDVKVNFSGCPMAGKLETSTGSNKEEVTLARPWHITLWLMSVQPLLQIFLPHFLLGLVIFPSMKLALYLNHQIIKKSEMYLPLLPFFWLSSGILAGILCALCKWALVGRKKPGKVEQIWSASIFMDTTWQSIRMVVEDYFLGMCSGSIIFNIWMKLMGSDIAWDKGVYVDSQGAALNPELVKVEDYGSIGREALLFGHTYEGDEGRVKYGNVVIKKGGYVGSRAVVMPGATVAVGGALNPLSLAMKQELVN
;
A
#
# COMPACT_ATOMS: atom_id res chain seq x y z
N MET A 1 1.16 18.37 25.58
CA MET A 1 1.66 17.91 24.27
C MET A 1 1.88 19.05 23.29
N THR A 2 1.21 20.20 23.46
CA THR A 2 1.31 21.35 22.53
C THR A 2 1.88 22.63 23.17
N GLY A 3 2.17 22.64 24.49
CA GLY A 3 2.75 23.79 25.20
C GLY A 3 1.79 24.98 25.41
N ILE A 4 0.54 24.89 24.95
CA ILE A 4 -0.47 25.94 25.04
C ILE A 4 -1.07 25.98 26.44
N SER A 5 -1.10 27.17 27.06
CA SER A 5 -1.77 27.39 28.36
C SER A 5 -3.26 27.08 28.22
N THR A 6 -3.84 26.36 29.19
CA THR A 6 -5.26 25.94 29.20
C THR A 6 -6.23 27.11 29.02
N ASN A 7 -5.83 28.30 29.43
CA ASN A 7 -6.64 29.52 29.36
C ASN A 7 -6.73 30.12 27.93
N LYS A 8 -5.95 29.57 26.98
CA LYS A 8 -5.95 29.95 25.56
C LYS A 8 -6.54 28.86 24.65
N ILE A 9 -7.14 27.81 25.23
CA ILE A 9 -7.77 26.73 24.48
C ILE A 9 -9.26 27.03 24.35
N SER A 10 -9.74 27.09 23.11
CA SER A 10 -11.15 27.25 22.74
C SER A 10 -11.72 25.90 22.30
N THR A 11 -12.97 25.60 22.66
CA THR A 11 -13.60 24.34 22.25
C THR A 11 -13.96 24.32 20.77
N LYS A 12 -14.19 25.51 20.17
CA LYS A 12 -14.69 25.68 18.79
C LYS A 12 -13.61 25.93 17.75
N GLU A 13 -12.38 26.23 18.18
CA GLU A 13 -11.25 26.39 17.26
C GLU A 13 -10.77 25.03 16.77
N SER A 14 -10.19 25.04 15.57
CA SER A 14 -9.79 23.79 14.94
C SER A 14 -8.70 23.08 15.75
N LEU A 15 -8.77 21.74 15.85
CA LEU A 15 -7.72 20.94 16.49
C LEU A 15 -6.34 21.15 15.86
N LEU A 16 -6.30 21.55 14.59
CA LEU A 16 -5.09 21.91 13.85
C LEU A 16 -4.45 23.21 14.35
N CYS A 17 -5.24 24.14 14.93
CA CYS A 17 -4.75 25.38 15.52
C CYS A 17 -3.89 25.14 16.77
N TYR A 18 -4.01 23.97 17.39
CA TYR A 18 -3.22 23.60 18.57
C TYR A 18 -1.90 22.87 18.23
N GLY A 19 -1.56 22.70 16.94
CA GLY A 19 -0.28 22.10 16.55
C GLY A 19 -0.19 20.59 16.82
N ILE A 20 -1.32 19.87 16.73
CA ILE A 20 -1.34 18.42 16.95
C ILE A 20 -0.80 17.70 15.70
N HIS A 21 0.47 17.31 15.71
CA HIS A 21 1.11 16.48 14.67
C HIS A 21 0.71 15.00 14.77
N SER A 22 0.99 14.17 13.75
CA SER A 22 0.61 12.74 13.71
C SER A 22 1.00 11.94 14.95
N ILE A 23 2.18 12.21 15.54
CA ILE A 23 2.63 11.60 16.81
C ILE A 23 1.84 12.15 18.00
N GLY A 24 1.53 13.44 18.00
CA GLY A 24 0.66 14.08 18.99
C GLY A 24 -0.79 13.61 18.90
N VAL A 25 -1.28 13.28 17.70
CA VAL A 25 -2.61 12.68 17.47
C VAL A 25 -2.65 11.26 18.01
N VAL A 26 -1.61 10.45 17.76
CA VAL A 26 -1.50 9.10 18.35
C VAL A 26 -1.41 9.18 19.88
N GLY A 27 -0.62 10.11 20.41
CA GLY A 27 -0.54 10.36 21.85
C GLY A 27 -1.83 10.90 22.48
N ALA A 28 -2.58 11.74 21.75
CA ALA A 28 -3.88 12.26 22.16
C ALA A 28 -4.96 11.18 22.08
N ALA A 29 -4.95 10.36 21.03
CA ALA A 29 -5.82 9.19 20.85
C ALA A 29 -5.63 8.20 21.98
N GLN A 30 -4.37 7.93 22.33
CA GLN A 30 -4.03 7.08 23.48
C GLN A 30 -4.53 7.69 24.79
N LYS A 31 -4.21 8.96 25.08
CA LYS A 31 -4.65 9.62 26.32
C LYS A 31 -6.16 9.77 26.43
N LEU A 32 -6.87 10.07 25.34
CA LEU A 32 -8.33 10.15 25.31
C LEU A 32 -8.95 8.76 25.46
N SER A 33 -8.34 7.74 24.84
CA SER A 33 -8.79 6.35 25.03
C SER A 33 -8.67 5.92 26.49
N ASP A 34 -7.53 6.23 27.11
CA ASP A 34 -7.26 5.91 28.52
C ASP A 34 -8.16 6.71 29.47
N PHE A 35 -8.38 8.00 29.19
CA PHE A 35 -9.20 8.89 30.02
C PHE A 35 -10.70 8.58 29.95
N LEU A 36 -11.22 8.31 28.75
CA LEU A 36 -12.64 8.03 28.52
C LEU A 36 -12.99 6.54 28.68
N ASN A 37 -11.96 5.67 28.74
CA ASN A 37 -12.10 4.21 28.78
C ASN A 37 -12.97 3.69 27.60
N VAL A 38 -12.74 4.26 26.42
CA VAL A 38 -13.40 3.96 25.14
C VAL A 38 -12.33 4.13 24.05
N PRO A 39 -12.19 3.20 23.08
CA PRO A 39 -11.18 3.35 22.04
C PRO A 39 -11.46 4.60 21.19
N VAL A 40 -10.51 5.54 21.21
CA VAL A 40 -10.44 6.73 20.35
C VAL A 40 -9.25 6.51 19.42
N CYS A 41 -9.52 6.28 18.14
CA CYS A 41 -8.47 6.06 17.15
C CYS A 41 -7.87 7.39 16.69
N ALA A 42 -6.65 7.37 16.16
CA ALA A 42 -6.05 8.55 15.52
C ALA A 42 -6.96 9.13 14.43
N ILE A 43 -7.67 8.27 13.70
CA ILE A 43 -8.63 8.69 12.68
C ILE A 43 -9.81 9.47 13.25
N ASP A 44 -10.29 9.14 14.46
CA ASP A 44 -11.42 9.82 15.10
C ASP A 44 -11.04 11.28 15.45
N ILE A 45 -9.77 11.49 15.83
CA ILE A 45 -9.20 12.83 16.09
C ILE A 45 -8.94 13.60 14.79
N PHE A 46 -8.53 12.92 13.71
CA PHE A 46 -8.35 13.54 12.40
C PHE A 46 -9.69 13.92 11.74
N THR A 47 -10.77 13.21 12.06
CA THR A 47 -12.11 13.52 11.53
C THR A 47 -12.80 14.65 12.26
N ALA A 48 -12.46 14.90 13.54
CA ALA A 48 -13.01 16.01 14.29
C ALA A 48 -12.35 17.33 13.87
N THR A 49 -13.15 18.35 13.59
CA THR A 49 -12.62 19.65 13.17
C THR A 49 -12.14 20.47 14.36
N CYS A 50 -12.80 20.37 15.53
CA CYS A 50 -12.52 21.10 16.78
C CYS A 50 -12.67 20.21 18.02
N ILE A 51 -12.30 20.74 19.21
CA ILE A 51 -12.39 20.00 20.49
C ILE A 51 -13.85 19.70 20.85
N GLU A 52 -14.79 20.59 20.51
CA GLU A 52 -16.23 20.40 20.77
C GLU A 52 -16.79 19.22 19.95
N GLU A 53 -16.46 19.14 18.66
CA GLU A 53 -16.89 18.02 17.81
C GLU A 53 -16.22 16.69 18.22
N LEU A 54 -14.95 16.74 18.64
CA LEU A 54 -14.27 15.58 19.22
C LEU A 54 -14.92 15.15 20.54
N ALA A 55 -15.33 16.11 21.36
CA ALA A 55 -16.04 15.87 22.60
C ALA A 55 -17.43 15.30 22.35
N ASP A 56 -18.17 15.78 21.34
CA ASP A 56 -19.46 15.23 20.93
C ASP A 56 -19.32 13.79 20.40
N PHE A 57 -18.28 13.51 19.61
CA PHE A 57 -17.99 12.16 19.11
C PHE A 57 -17.63 11.20 20.26
N ALA A 58 -16.78 11.67 21.18
CA ALA A 58 -16.43 10.95 22.40
C ALA A 58 -17.65 10.75 23.30
N TYR A 59 -18.50 11.77 23.44
CA TYR A 59 -19.72 11.77 24.24
C TYR A 59 -20.78 10.86 23.63
N ASP A 60 -20.92 10.78 22.31
CA ASP A 60 -21.83 9.84 21.64
C ASP A 60 -21.38 8.37 21.82
N ARG A 61 -20.07 8.11 21.87
CA ARG A 61 -19.55 6.78 22.23
C ARG A 61 -19.71 6.48 23.72
N LEU A 62 -19.52 7.47 24.59
CA LEU A 62 -19.79 7.35 26.03
C LEU A 62 -21.28 7.20 26.34
N SER A 63 -22.16 7.89 25.61
CA SER A 63 -23.60 7.79 25.74
C SER A 63 -24.07 6.43 25.27
N LYS A 64 -23.52 5.88 24.18
CA LYS A 64 -23.71 4.49 23.75
C LYS A 64 -23.24 3.49 24.81
N LYS A 65 -22.08 3.72 25.46
CA LYS A 65 -21.63 2.91 26.60
C LYS A 65 -22.58 3.02 27.80
N SER A 66 -23.05 4.22 28.13
CA SER A 66 -23.98 4.48 29.24
C SER A 66 -25.41 3.98 28.97
N ASN A 67 -25.85 3.95 27.72
CA ASN A 67 -27.13 3.37 27.28
C ASN A 67 -27.06 1.83 27.25
N LEU A 68 -25.87 1.27 27.02
CA LEU A 68 -25.57 -0.14 27.26
C LEU A 68 -25.53 -0.48 28.77
N ASP A 69 -25.16 0.47 29.63
CA ASP A 69 -25.17 0.28 31.09
C ASP A 69 -26.54 0.61 31.75
N SER A 70 -27.36 1.50 31.17
CA SER A 70 -28.69 1.88 31.71
C SER A 70 -29.84 1.01 31.22
N SER A 71 -29.70 0.33 30.07
CA SER A 71 -30.65 -0.69 29.61
C SER A 71 -30.44 -2.07 30.25
N ASN A 72 -29.39 -2.23 31.07
CA ASN A 72 -29.09 -3.46 31.82
C ASN A 72 -29.38 -3.37 33.32
N ALA A 73 -30.31 -2.51 33.73
CA ALA A 73 -30.79 -2.46 35.11
C ALA A 73 -31.88 -3.50 35.43
N VAL A 74 -31.73 -4.75 34.98
CA VAL A 74 -32.40 -5.92 35.62
C VAL A 74 -31.47 -7.14 35.52
N SER A 75 -30.73 -7.38 36.59
CA SER A 75 -30.15 -8.67 37.01
C SER A 75 -29.23 -9.42 36.03
N ALA A 76 -27.93 -9.11 36.08
CA ALA A 76 -26.89 -10.14 36.05
C ALA A 76 -25.60 -9.62 36.71
N LYS A 77 -25.17 -10.27 37.79
CA LYS A 77 -23.90 -10.00 38.50
C LYS A 77 -22.72 -10.07 37.53
N ARG A 78 -22.05 -8.94 37.29
CA ARG A 78 -20.84 -8.83 36.47
C ARG A 78 -19.63 -9.12 37.35
N GLY A 79 -18.98 -10.26 37.14
CA GLY A 79 -17.61 -10.48 37.57
C GLY A 79 -16.67 -9.64 36.71
N GLU A 80 -15.75 -8.92 37.34
CA GLU A 80 -14.66 -8.22 36.67
C GLU A 80 -13.75 -9.24 35.95
N GLN A 81 -13.63 -9.16 34.62
CA GLN A 81 -12.54 -9.81 33.90
C GLN A 81 -11.40 -8.82 33.69
N LYS A 82 -10.34 -8.98 34.50
CA LYS A 82 -9.00 -8.45 34.22
C LYS A 82 -8.52 -8.98 32.86
N GLN A 83 -8.15 -8.10 31.94
CA GLN A 83 -7.30 -8.48 30.80
C GLN A 83 -5.91 -8.85 31.35
N SER A 84 -5.65 -10.14 31.49
CA SER A 84 -4.35 -10.64 31.90
C SER A 84 -3.41 -10.71 30.70
N THR A 85 -2.41 -9.81 30.67
CA THR A 85 -1.20 -9.91 29.84
C THR A 85 -0.28 -11.03 30.36
N THR A 86 -0.80 -12.25 30.47
CA THR A 86 -0.02 -13.41 30.90
C THR A 86 0.69 -13.97 29.67
N ILE A 87 1.97 -13.62 29.50
CA ILE A 87 2.86 -14.37 28.61
C ILE A 87 2.96 -15.77 29.23
N MET A 88 2.44 -16.79 28.54
CA MET A 88 2.47 -18.16 29.04
C MET A 88 3.92 -18.64 29.24
N GLU A 89 4.16 -19.37 30.34
CA GLU A 89 5.40 -20.11 30.54
C GLU A 89 5.59 -21.13 29.41
N GLU A 90 6.82 -21.22 28.92
CA GLU A 90 7.18 -22.10 27.82
C GLU A 90 7.10 -23.57 28.27
N PRO A 91 6.35 -24.44 27.58
CA PRO A 91 6.22 -25.83 28.00
C PRO A 91 7.53 -26.59 27.84
N CYS A 92 7.73 -27.62 28.67
CA CYS A 92 8.90 -28.49 28.56
C CYS A 92 8.98 -29.18 27.19
N SER A 93 10.19 -29.51 26.74
CA SER A 93 10.45 -30.09 25.42
C SER A 93 9.67 -31.38 25.15
N ILE A 94 9.44 -32.20 26.19
CA ILE A 94 8.66 -33.44 26.08
C ILE A 94 7.20 -33.15 25.74
N ARG A 95 6.59 -32.15 26.39
CA ARG A 95 5.21 -31.72 26.11
C ARG A 95 5.09 -31.15 24.69
N LYS A 96 6.06 -30.36 24.24
CA LYS A 96 6.09 -29.85 22.86
C LYS A 96 6.09 -31.00 21.85
N LEU A 97 6.99 -31.97 22.02
CA LEU A 97 7.08 -33.15 21.16
C LEU A 97 5.80 -33.98 21.16
N HIS A 98 5.16 -34.16 22.33
CA HIS A 98 3.88 -34.85 22.43
C HIS A 98 2.77 -34.16 21.63
N ILE A 99 2.63 -32.84 21.76
CA ILE A 99 1.63 -32.06 21.01
C ILE A 99 1.91 -32.10 19.50
N TRP A 100 3.17 -32.02 19.08
CA TRP A 100 3.53 -32.13 17.67
C TRP A 100 3.17 -33.51 17.08
N LEU A 101 3.45 -34.59 17.80
CA LEU A 101 3.04 -35.94 17.39
C LEU A 101 1.51 -36.07 17.29
N LEU A 102 0.78 -35.50 18.26
CA LEU A 102 -0.68 -35.47 18.22
C LEU A 102 -1.21 -34.68 17.02
N GLN A 103 -0.58 -33.57 16.62
CA GLN A 103 -0.95 -32.84 15.40
C GLN A 103 -0.77 -33.69 14.14
N VAL A 104 0.30 -34.49 14.04
CA VAL A 104 0.52 -35.42 12.91
C VAL A 104 -0.56 -36.51 12.88
N VAL A 105 -0.88 -37.09 14.04
CA VAL A 105 -1.96 -38.10 14.16
C VAL A 105 -3.31 -37.49 13.79
N ALA A 106 -3.59 -36.29 14.29
CA ALA A 106 -4.82 -35.57 14.00
C ALA A 106 -4.94 -35.22 12.51
N LEU A 107 -3.83 -34.85 11.84
CA LEU A 107 -3.81 -34.64 10.39
C LEU A 107 -4.13 -35.93 9.62
N GLY A 108 -3.58 -37.07 10.04
CA GLY A 108 -3.94 -38.38 9.49
C GLY A 108 -5.43 -38.70 9.64
N TYR A 109 -6.02 -38.33 10.77
CA TYR A 109 -7.45 -38.48 11.02
C TYR A 109 -8.31 -37.54 10.16
N VAL A 110 -7.87 -36.29 9.94
CA VAL A 110 -8.50 -35.37 8.98
C VAL A 110 -8.49 -35.96 7.57
N CYS A 111 -7.36 -36.48 7.10
CA CYS A 111 -7.28 -37.17 5.82
C CYS A 111 -8.25 -38.36 5.75
N PHE A 112 -8.33 -39.17 6.81
CA PHE A 112 -9.28 -40.29 6.88
C PHE A 112 -10.74 -39.84 6.73
N MET A 113 -11.17 -38.80 7.46
CA MET A 113 -12.54 -38.28 7.39
C MET A 113 -12.90 -37.73 6.00
N LEU A 114 -11.93 -37.23 5.24
CA LEU A 114 -12.13 -36.71 3.88
C LEU A 114 -12.07 -37.81 2.81
N VAL A 115 -11.21 -38.82 2.99
CA VAL A 115 -11.07 -39.95 2.07
C VAL A 115 -12.28 -40.87 2.12
N LEU A 116 -12.81 -41.15 3.31
CA LEU A 116 -13.91 -42.10 3.51
C LEU A 116 -15.16 -41.76 2.67
N PRO A 117 -15.70 -40.52 2.69
CA PRO A 117 -16.79 -40.09 1.81
C PRO A 117 -16.53 -40.27 0.32
N ALA A 118 -15.32 -39.92 -0.13
CA ALA A 118 -14.91 -40.06 -1.52
C ALA A 118 -14.95 -41.54 -1.91
N TYR A 119 -14.28 -42.41 -1.14
CA TYR A 119 -14.27 -43.85 -1.37
C TYR A 119 -15.68 -44.44 -1.41
N ILE A 120 -16.54 -44.13 -0.43
CA ILE A 120 -17.94 -44.59 -0.40
C ILE A 120 -18.68 -44.18 -1.69
N SER A 121 -18.56 -42.91 -2.10
CA SER A 121 -19.25 -42.42 -3.29
C SER A 121 -18.74 -43.08 -4.58
N ILE A 122 -17.44 -43.32 -4.70
CA ILE A 122 -16.82 -43.99 -5.85
C ILE A 122 -17.21 -45.47 -5.90
N SER A 123 -17.22 -46.16 -4.76
CA SER A 123 -17.64 -47.56 -4.68
C SER A 123 -19.11 -47.73 -5.07
N LEU A 124 -19.98 -46.83 -4.63
CA LEU A 124 -21.39 -46.77 -5.07
C LEU A 124 -21.49 -46.52 -6.58
N PHE A 125 -20.75 -45.54 -7.10
CA PHE A 125 -20.72 -45.26 -8.54
C PHE A 125 -20.23 -46.45 -9.37
N LYS A 126 -19.17 -47.15 -8.91
CA LYS A 126 -18.67 -48.38 -9.54
C LYS A 126 -19.75 -49.46 -9.61
N SER A 127 -20.58 -49.59 -8.57
CA SER A 127 -21.69 -50.56 -8.54
C SER A 127 -22.82 -50.24 -9.53
N TRP A 128 -22.92 -48.98 -10.00
CA TRP A 128 -23.92 -48.56 -10.98
C TRP A 128 -23.45 -48.72 -12.44
N ILE A 129 -22.16 -49.01 -12.66
CA ILE A 129 -21.60 -49.19 -14.00
C ILE A 129 -21.92 -50.62 -14.50
N PRO A 130 -22.43 -50.79 -15.73
CA PRO A 130 -22.65 -52.11 -16.31
C PRO A 130 -21.36 -52.94 -16.39
N SER A 131 -21.43 -54.23 -16.07
CA SER A 131 -20.31 -55.16 -16.26
C SER A 131 -19.99 -55.37 -17.75
N GLU A 132 -18.72 -55.57 -18.10
CA GLU A 132 -18.31 -55.82 -19.51
C GLU A 132 -19.05 -57.02 -20.13
N ASP A 133 -19.34 -58.06 -19.33
CA ASP A 133 -20.10 -59.24 -19.77
C ASP A 133 -21.55 -58.93 -20.15
N SER A 134 -22.16 -57.88 -19.56
CA SER A 134 -23.54 -57.46 -19.85
C SER A 134 -23.69 -56.60 -21.10
N MET A 135 -22.59 -56.13 -21.70
CA MET A 135 -22.59 -55.21 -22.83
C MET A 135 -22.77 -55.89 -24.21
N GLN A 136 -23.04 -57.19 -24.29
CA GLN A 136 -23.17 -57.93 -25.56
C GLN A 136 -24.41 -57.57 -26.39
N SER A 137 -25.35 -56.76 -25.88
CA SER A 137 -26.65 -56.49 -26.51
C SER A 137 -26.74 -55.14 -27.24
N GLY A 138 -25.88 -54.85 -28.22
CA GLY A 138 -26.10 -53.79 -29.25
C GLY A 138 -26.45 -52.34 -28.80
N ARG A 139 -26.41 -52.03 -27.50
CA ARG A 139 -26.82 -50.74 -26.88
C ARG A 139 -25.63 -49.93 -26.36
N HIS A 140 -24.42 -50.15 -26.90
CA HIS A 140 -23.18 -49.56 -26.38
C HIS A 140 -23.25 -48.04 -26.16
N PHE A 141 -23.88 -47.26 -27.05
CA PHE A 141 -23.99 -45.81 -26.91
C PHE A 141 -24.83 -45.35 -25.70
N LEU A 142 -25.92 -46.07 -25.38
CA LEU A 142 -26.80 -45.71 -24.28
C LEU A 142 -26.11 -45.87 -22.92
N ASP A 143 -25.23 -46.86 -22.79
CA ASP A 143 -24.47 -47.10 -21.55
C ASP A 143 -23.50 -45.94 -21.26
N TYR A 144 -22.81 -45.43 -22.28
CA TYR A 144 -21.95 -44.24 -22.15
C TYR A 144 -22.74 -42.99 -21.74
N VAL A 145 -23.91 -42.77 -22.34
CA VAL A 145 -24.79 -41.64 -21.97
C VAL A 145 -25.28 -41.77 -20.52
N MET A 146 -25.65 -42.98 -20.08
CA MET A 146 -26.06 -43.22 -18.70
C MET A 146 -24.92 -42.93 -17.71
N VAL A 147 -23.70 -43.41 -17.99
CA VAL A 147 -22.52 -43.12 -17.15
C VAL A 147 -22.25 -41.62 -17.03
N LEU A 148 -22.35 -40.87 -18.13
CA LEU A 148 -22.20 -39.42 -18.15
C LEU A 148 -23.22 -38.70 -17.26
N LEU A 149 -24.49 -39.16 -17.26
CA LEU A 149 -25.57 -38.58 -16.46
C LEU A 149 -25.51 -38.98 -14.98
N LEU A 150 -24.96 -40.15 -14.66
CA LEU A 150 -24.81 -40.68 -13.29
C LEU A 150 -23.59 -40.11 -12.56
N ALA A 151 -22.50 -39.75 -13.24
CA ALA A 151 -21.28 -39.25 -12.60
C ALA A 151 -21.51 -38.01 -11.69
N PRO A 152 -22.35 -37.02 -12.04
CA PRO A 152 -22.67 -35.90 -11.15
C PRO A 152 -23.44 -36.32 -9.89
N LEU A 153 -24.23 -37.41 -9.94
CA LEU A 153 -24.90 -37.94 -8.75
C LEU A 153 -23.88 -38.48 -7.75
N CYS A 154 -22.82 -39.15 -8.22
CA CYS A 154 -21.72 -39.62 -7.39
C CYS A 154 -21.07 -38.47 -6.61
N TRP A 155 -20.85 -37.33 -7.26
CA TRP A 155 -20.34 -36.13 -6.60
C TRP A 155 -21.30 -35.57 -5.55
N MET A 156 -22.61 -35.49 -5.83
CA MET A 156 -23.58 -35.06 -4.82
C MET A 156 -23.64 -36.00 -3.60
N VAL A 157 -23.55 -37.32 -3.84
CA VAL A 157 -23.44 -38.32 -2.76
C VAL A 157 -22.18 -38.06 -1.94
N CYS A 158 -21.05 -37.73 -2.58
CA CYS A 158 -19.81 -37.39 -1.90
C CYS A 158 -19.94 -36.14 -1.00
N ILE A 159 -20.61 -35.08 -1.47
CA ILE A 159 -20.90 -33.88 -0.67
C ILE A 159 -21.71 -34.27 0.58
N PHE A 160 -22.82 -34.99 0.38
CA PHE A 160 -23.69 -35.41 1.47
C PHE A 160 -22.98 -36.32 2.48
N SER A 161 -22.28 -37.36 2.00
CA SER A 161 -21.55 -38.29 2.86
C SER A 161 -20.40 -37.61 3.60
N THR A 162 -19.77 -36.57 3.03
CA THR A 162 -18.75 -35.77 3.74
C THR A 162 -19.36 -35.02 4.92
N CYS A 163 -20.51 -34.37 4.73
CA CYS A 163 -21.20 -33.67 5.81
C CYS A 163 -21.57 -34.62 6.96
N VAL A 164 -22.15 -35.78 6.63
CA VAL A 164 -22.53 -36.82 7.59
C VAL A 164 -21.30 -37.40 8.29
N CYS A 165 -20.22 -37.67 7.56
CA CYS A 165 -18.96 -38.17 8.10
C CYS A 165 -18.39 -37.20 9.17
N ILE A 166 -18.34 -35.90 8.88
CA ILE A 166 -17.86 -34.90 9.84
C ILE A 166 -18.79 -34.82 11.05
N ALA A 167 -20.11 -34.92 10.88
CA ALA A 167 -21.05 -34.88 11.98
C ALA A 167 -21.01 -36.10 12.91
N ILE A 168 -20.68 -37.29 12.38
CA ILE A 168 -20.61 -38.54 13.16
C ILE A 168 -19.21 -38.76 13.76
N LEU A 169 -18.16 -38.53 12.96
CA LEU A 169 -16.77 -38.83 13.35
C LEU A 169 -16.03 -37.60 13.87
N GLY A 170 -16.33 -36.41 13.34
CA GLY A 170 -15.69 -35.17 13.76
C GLY A 170 -16.30 -34.62 15.04
N THR A 171 -17.55 -34.18 14.98
CA THR A 171 -18.22 -33.43 16.07
C THR A 171 -18.18 -34.17 17.43
N PRO A 172 -18.57 -35.44 17.56
CA PRO A 172 -18.61 -36.10 18.87
C PRO A 172 -17.23 -36.37 19.48
N PHE A 173 -16.20 -36.50 18.65
CA PHE A 173 -14.85 -36.91 19.07
C PHE A 173 -13.87 -35.75 19.23
N LEU A 174 -13.94 -34.76 18.33
CA LEU A 174 -13.00 -33.65 18.22
C LEU A 174 -13.56 -32.33 18.75
N GLN A 175 -14.87 -32.18 18.95
CA GLN A 175 -15.42 -30.94 19.45
C GLN A 175 -14.96 -30.69 20.90
N PRO A 176 -14.33 -29.54 21.20
CA PRO A 176 -13.97 -29.19 22.57
C PRO A 176 -15.23 -28.86 23.39
N ASN A 177 -15.14 -29.02 24.71
CA ASN A 177 -16.23 -28.68 25.60
C ASN A 177 -16.36 -27.15 25.72
N TYR A 178 -17.45 -26.60 25.20
CA TYR A 178 -17.69 -25.15 25.14
C TYR A 178 -18.36 -24.58 26.41
N ASP A 179 -18.88 -25.41 27.31
CA ASP A 179 -19.68 -24.97 28.47
C ASP A 179 -18.83 -24.54 29.68
N ALA A 180 -17.51 -24.74 29.65
CA ALA A 180 -16.61 -24.21 30.67
C ALA A 180 -16.45 -22.68 30.48
N SER A 181 -17.04 -21.91 31.41
CA SER A 181 -17.13 -20.45 31.41
C SER A 181 -15.78 -19.74 31.19
N HIS A 182 -15.50 -19.33 29.95
CA HIS A 182 -14.27 -18.75 29.41
C HIS A 182 -13.23 -19.78 28.92
N SER A 183 -13.53 -20.44 27.78
CA SER A 183 -12.65 -21.44 27.16
C SER A 183 -11.45 -20.76 26.47
N GLU A 184 -10.53 -20.27 27.28
CA GLU A 184 -9.15 -19.97 26.89
C GLU A 184 -8.35 -21.29 26.92
N VAL A 185 -7.98 -21.77 25.74
CA VAL A 185 -7.27 -23.04 25.55
C VAL A 185 -5.87 -22.74 25.06
N SER A 186 -4.86 -23.17 25.79
CA SER A 186 -3.47 -23.04 25.31
C SER A 186 -3.23 -23.91 24.07
N ILE A 187 -2.46 -23.41 23.10
CA ILE A 187 -2.05 -24.18 21.92
C ILE A 187 -1.25 -25.45 22.25
N TRP A 188 -0.74 -25.56 23.48
CA TRP A 188 0.03 -26.70 23.98
C TRP A 188 -0.82 -27.74 24.71
N THR A 189 -2.09 -27.88 24.32
CA THR A 189 -3.08 -28.80 24.92
C THR A 189 -3.67 -29.74 23.88
N VAL A 190 -4.23 -30.86 24.34
CA VAL A 190 -4.89 -31.83 23.45
C VAL A 190 -6.18 -31.25 22.91
N GLU A 191 -6.86 -30.43 23.70
CA GLU A 191 -8.07 -29.68 23.36
C GLU A 191 -7.85 -28.78 22.15
N PHE A 192 -6.71 -28.08 22.09
CA PHE A 192 -6.33 -27.30 20.91
C PHE A 192 -6.17 -28.18 19.67
N VAL A 193 -5.48 -29.33 19.78
CA VAL A 193 -5.26 -30.24 18.64
C VAL A 193 -6.59 -30.79 18.12
N LYS A 194 -7.52 -31.14 19.01
CA LYS A 194 -8.87 -31.60 18.67
C LYS A 194 -9.66 -30.52 17.93
N TRP A 195 -9.71 -29.30 18.49
CA TRP A 195 -10.36 -28.16 17.84
C TRP A 195 -9.73 -27.86 16.47
N TRP A 196 -8.40 -27.81 16.39
CA TRP A 196 -7.68 -27.53 15.15
C TRP A 196 -8.03 -28.55 14.06
N ALA A 197 -8.03 -29.84 14.39
CA ALA A 197 -8.40 -30.90 13.46
C ALA A 197 -9.85 -30.77 12.97
N LEU A 198 -10.78 -30.47 13.87
CA LEU A 198 -12.19 -30.25 13.53
C LEU A 198 -12.37 -29.01 12.63
N SER A 199 -11.71 -27.91 12.97
CA SER A 199 -11.74 -26.68 12.19
C SER A 199 -11.17 -26.90 10.78
N LYS A 200 -10.04 -27.62 10.65
CA LYS A 200 -9.42 -27.90 9.35
C LYS A 200 -10.27 -28.81 8.46
N VAL A 201 -10.87 -29.88 8.99
CA VAL A 201 -11.75 -30.74 8.18
C VAL A 201 -12.99 -29.98 7.70
N GLN A 202 -13.58 -29.14 8.57
CA GLN A 202 -14.73 -28.31 8.22
C GLN A 202 -14.40 -27.24 7.19
N GLU A 203 -13.26 -26.56 7.33
CA GLU A 203 -12.77 -25.55 6.39
C GLU A 203 -12.56 -26.14 5.00
N ILE A 204 -11.82 -27.25 4.92
CA ILE A 204 -11.42 -27.86 3.64
C ILE A 204 -12.63 -28.49 2.93
N ALA A 205 -13.53 -29.14 3.67
CA ALA A 205 -14.79 -29.63 3.13
C ALA A 205 -15.67 -28.47 2.63
N SER A 206 -15.72 -27.34 3.36
CA SER A 206 -16.53 -26.20 2.95
C SER A 206 -15.98 -25.50 1.70
N LYS A 207 -14.65 -25.29 1.64
CA LYS A 207 -13.93 -24.68 0.50
C LYS A 207 -14.14 -25.46 -0.80
N ASN A 208 -14.11 -26.79 -0.74
CA ASN A 208 -14.09 -27.65 -1.93
C ASN A 208 -15.44 -28.28 -2.28
N LEU A 209 -16.37 -28.41 -1.32
CA LEU A 209 -17.67 -29.06 -1.52
C LEU A 209 -18.84 -28.11 -1.25
N ALA A 210 -18.92 -27.52 -0.05
CA ALA A 210 -20.06 -26.68 0.34
C ALA A 210 -20.18 -25.39 -0.49
N ILE A 211 -19.10 -24.93 -1.14
CA ILE A 211 -19.11 -23.77 -2.04
C ILE A 211 -20.15 -23.90 -3.17
N HIS A 212 -20.48 -25.13 -3.56
CA HIS A 212 -21.48 -25.43 -4.58
C HIS A 212 -22.92 -25.39 -4.05
N LEU A 213 -23.11 -25.34 -2.74
CA LEU A 213 -24.40 -25.23 -2.07
C LEU A 213 -24.80 -23.78 -1.74
N ARG A 214 -23.89 -22.81 -1.93
CA ARG A 214 -24.15 -21.38 -1.67
C ARG A 214 -25.44 -20.88 -2.32
N GLY A 215 -26.22 -20.12 -1.56
CA GLY A 215 -27.52 -19.58 -1.98
C GLY A 215 -28.65 -20.61 -2.03
N THR A 216 -28.44 -21.86 -1.56
CA THR A 216 -29.46 -22.91 -1.49
C THR A 216 -29.82 -23.26 -0.05
N ILE A 217 -30.97 -23.94 0.14
CA ILE A 217 -31.33 -24.49 1.46
C ILE A 217 -30.35 -25.56 1.94
N PHE A 218 -29.64 -26.23 1.01
CA PHE A 218 -28.73 -27.31 1.34
C PHE A 218 -27.51 -26.82 2.10
N LEU A 219 -27.10 -25.57 1.91
CA LEU A 219 -26.05 -24.97 2.74
C LEU A 219 -26.53 -24.69 4.17
N ASN A 220 -27.81 -24.35 4.35
CA ASN A 220 -28.40 -24.25 5.69
C ASN A 220 -28.37 -25.62 6.39
N PHE A 221 -28.75 -26.69 5.69
CA PHE A 221 -28.68 -28.06 6.22
C PHE A 221 -27.24 -28.48 6.53
N TRP A 222 -26.28 -28.17 5.65
CA TRP A 222 -24.86 -28.43 5.86
C TRP A 222 -24.38 -27.88 7.20
N PHE A 223 -24.58 -26.60 7.47
CA PHE A 223 -24.13 -25.99 8.73
C PHE A 223 -24.96 -26.43 9.95
N LYS A 224 -26.25 -26.74 9.78
CA LYS A 224 -27.08 -27.32 10.87
C LYS A 224 -26.58 -28.68 11.32
N ILE A 225 -26.25 -29.56 10.38
CA ILE A 225 -25.67 -30.88 10.66
C ILE A 225 -24.34 -30.75 11.41
N LEU A 226 -23.56 -29.69 11.11
CA LEU A 226 -22.33 -29.35 11.81
C LEU A 226 -22.54 -28.60 13.15
N GLY A 227 -23.79 -28.37 13.58
CA GLY A 227 -24.15 -27.84 14.90
C GLY A 227 -24.66 -26.40 14.93
N ALA A 228 -24.75 -25.69 13.80
CA ALA A 228 -25.22 -24.31 13.76
C ALA A 228 -26.73 -24.18 13.94
N LYS A 229 -27.16 -23.14 14.65
CA LYS A 229 -28.58 -22.82 14.89
C LYS A 229 -29.08 -21.82 13.85
N ILE A 230 -29.40 -22.30 12.66
CA ILE A 230 -29.75 -21.46 11.49
C ILE A 230 -31.24 -21.57 11.17
N SER A 231 -31.92 -20.49 10.80
CA SER A 231 -33.29 -20.56 10.30
C SER A 231 -33.37 -21.18 8.89
N ASN A 232 -34.43 -21.90 8.54
CA ASN A 232 -34.62 -22.35 7.15
C ASN A 232 -34.88 -21.18 6.17
N ALA A 233 -35.38 -20.06 6.69
CA ALA A 233 -35.70 -18.88 5.90
C ALA A 233 -34.50 -17.93 5.69
N SER A 234 -33.35 -18.20 6.29
CA SER A 234 -32.14 -17.40 6.06
C SER A 234 -31.48 -17.77 4.74
N LEU A 235 -30.91 -16.79 4.05
CA LEU A 235 -30.13 -17.00 2.83
C LEU A 235 -28.65 -16.85 3.14
N ILE A 236 -27.89 -17.93 2.91
CA ILE A 236 -26.45 -17.97 3.14
C ILE A 236 -25.73 -18.08 1.80
N ASP A 237 -24.99 -17.04 1.43
CA ASP A 237 -24.14 -17.00 0.24
C ASP A 237 -22.64 -16.98 0.59
N THR A 238 -22.28 -17.49 1.77
CA THR A 238 -20.89 -17.63 2.23
C THR A 238 -20.64 -19.03 2.79
N ILE A 239 -19.40 -19.50 2.69
CA ILE A 239 -18.93 -20.75 3.32
C ILE A 239 -18.05 -20.51 4.53
N ASP A 240 -17.73 -19.25 4.85
CA ASP A 240 -16.74 -18.88 5.87
C ASP A 240 -17.35 -18.84 7.27
N ILE A 241 -17.97 -19.94 7.69
CA ILE A 241 -18.43 -20.18 9.07
C ILE A 241 -17.47 -21.18 9.72
N THR A 242 -16.57 -20.67 10.56
CA THR A 242 -15.43 -21.45 11.09
C THR A 242 -15.80 -22.43 12.20
N ASP A 243 -16.67 -22.03 13.12
CA ASP A 243 -17.12 -22.85 14.25
C ASP A 243 -18.66 -22.92 14.24
N PRO A 244 -19.27 -23.76 13.39
CA PRO A 244 -20.73 -23.80 13.20
C PRO A 244 -21.50 -23.99 14.51
N SER A 245 -21.00 -24.84 15.43
CA SER A 245 -21.58 -25.10 16.76
C SER A 245 -21.77 -23.85 17.63
N LEU A 246 -21.01 -22.78 17.37
CA LEU A 246 -21.03 -21.52 18.12
C LEU A 246 -21.84 -20.41 17.42
N VAL A 247 -22.52 -20.72 16.32
CA VAL A 247 -23.20 -19.73 15.48
C VAL A 247 -24.72 -19.92 15.51
N SER A 248 -25.45 -18.83 15.71
CA SER A 248 -26.91 -18.78 15.56
C SER A 248 -27.34 -17.66 14.61
N ILE A 249 -28.24 -17.97 13.68
CA ILE A 249 -28.74 -17.06 12.64
C ILE A 249 -30.27 -17.07 12.63
N GLY A 250 -30.88 -15.90 12.83
CA GLY A 250 -32.33 -15.69 12.86
C GLY A 250 -33.02 -15.81 11.50
N GLU A 251 -34.35 -15.77 11.54
CA GLU A 251 -35.24 -15.86 10.36
C GLU A 251 -35.04 -14.68 9.40
N ASN A 252 -35.13 -14.95 8.09
CA ASN A 252 -35.02 -13.95 7.02
C ASN A 252 -33.73 -13.12 7.03
N SER A 253 -32.67 -13.61 7.68
CA SER A 253 -31.35 -12.97 7.65
C SER A 253 -30.57 -13.39 6.41
N VAL A 254 -29.80 -12.46 5.85
CA VAL A 254 -29.03 -12.63 4.60
C VAL A 254 -27.55 -12.47 4.90
N LEU A 255 -26.74 -13.45 4.50
CA LEU A 255 -25.28 -13.39 4.55
C LEU A 255 -24.75 -13.36 3.12
N ALA A 256 -24.13 -12.25 2.74
CA ALA A 256 -23.60 -12.04 1.40
C ALA A 256 -22.27 -12.80 1.17
N GLU A 257 -21.83 -12.81 -0.10
CA GLU A 257 -20.58 -13.45 -0.51
C GLU A 257 -19.38 -13.03 0.33
N GLY A 258 -18.62 -14.03 0.79
CA GLY A 258 -17.36 -13.83 1.51
C GLY A 258 -17.53 -13.30 2.93
N ALA A 259 -18.74 -13.11 3.45
CA ALA A 259 -18.94 -12.77 4.86
C ALA A 259 -18.32 -13.87 5.75
N MET A 260 -17.46 -13.49 6.68
CA MET A 260 -16.74 -14.42 7.56
C MET A 260 -17.27 -14.34 8.99
N LEU A 261 -17.69 -15.48 9.52
CA LEU A 261 -18.13 -15.67 10.90
C LEU A 261 -17.05 -16.45 11.65
N GLN A 262 -16.30 -15.74 12.47
CA GLN A 262 -15.16 -16.30 13.20
C GLN A 262 -15.40 -16.28 14.71
N SER A 263 -15.82 -17.42 15.28
CA SER A 263 -16.17 -17.55 16.70
C SER A 263 -14.95 -17.81 17.60
N HIS A 264 -13.75 -17.81 17.03
CA HIS A 264 -12.49 -18.01 17.73
C HIS A 264 -11.45 -16.94 17.40
N GLU A 265 -10.44 -16.82 18.25
CA GLU A 265 -9.26 -15.99 18.03
C GLU A 265 -8.06 -16.64 18.71
N ILE A 266 -6.89 -16.61 18.08
CA ILE A 266 -5.66 -17.11 18.68
C ILE A 266 -4.68 -15.95 18.83
N LYS A 267 -4.33 -15.64 20.08
CA LYS A 267 -3.38 -14.59 20.44
C LYS A 267 -2.47 -15.09 21.55
N ASN A 268 -1.16 -14.84 21.43
CA ASN A 268 -0.17 -15.21 22.45
C ASN A 268 -0.20 -16.70 22.85
N GLY A 269 -0.50 -17.59 21.90
CA GLY A 269 -0.61 -19.03 22.17
C GLY A 269 -1.87 -19.45 22.94
N ILE A 270 -2.88 -18.60 23.00
CA ILE A 270 -4.18 -18.88 23.62
C ILE A 270 -5.26 -18.81 22.54
N LEU A 271 -5.97 -19.92 22.35
CA LEU A 271 -7.23 -20.00 21.61
C LEU A 271 -8.35 -19.54 22.53
N SER A 272 -9.09 -18.53 22.12
CA SER A 272 -10.24 -18.04 22.86
C SER A 272 -11.49 -18.07 21.97
N MET A 273 -12.59 -18.61 22.49
CA MET A 273 -13.82 -18.82 21.73
C MET A 273 -15.02 -18.12 22.38
N SER A 274 -15.94 -17.61 21.56
CA SER A 274 -17.20 -17.02 22.03
C SER A 274 -18.26 -17.08 20.92
N PRO A 275 -19.53 -17.36 21.25
CA PRO A 275 -20.58 -17.54 20.26
C PRO A 275 -20.89 -16.25 19.49
N ILE A 276 -21.36 -16.41 18.24
CA ILE A 276 -21.85 -15.33 17.39
C ILE A 276 -23.36 -15.47 17.24
N LYS A 277 -24.11 -14.40 17.52
CA LYS A 277 -25.57 -14.38 17.40
C LYS A 277 -26.00 -13.34 16.38
N ILE A 278 -26.70 -13.77 15.34
CA ILE A 278 -27.33 -12.90 14.35
C ILE A 278 -28.85 -12.98 14.53
N GLY A 279 -29.49 -11.85 14.78
CA GLY A 279 -30.93 -11.71 14.94
C GLY A 279 -31.72 -12.01 13.67
N LYS A 280 -33.01 -11.70 13.70
CA LYS A 280 -33.95 -11.85 12.59
C LYS A 280 -33.83 -10.68 11.62
N LYS A 281 -34.04 -10.94 10.32
CA LYS A 281 -34.04 -9.94 9.23
C LYS A 281 -32.74 -9.12 9.14
N CYS A 282 -31.62 -9.66 9.59
CA CYS A 282 -30.34 -8.97 9.52
C CYS A 282 -29.70 -9.09 8.14
N SER A 283 -28.84 -8.15 7.77
CA SER A 283 -28.05 -8.18 6.53
C SER A 283 -26.57 -8.13 6.86
N VAL A 284 -25.78 -9.09 6.39
CA VAL A 284 -24.31 -9.09 6.51
C VAL A 284 -23.72 -8.93 5.12
N GLY A 285 -23.12 -7.77 4.86
CA GLY A 285 -22.63 -7.36 3.54
C GLY A 285 -21.38 -8.12 3.07
N PRO A 286 -21.00 -7.95 1.79
CA PRO A 286 -19.90 -8.68 1.18
C PRO A 286 -18.59 -8.54 1.94
N TYR A 287 -17.92 -9.66 2.20
CA TYR A 287 -16.63 -9.72 2.88
C TYR A 287 -16.56 -9.06 4.27
N ALA A 288 -17.71 -8.79 4.91
CA ALA A 288 -17.77 -8.38 6.31
C ALA A 288 -17.20 -9.47 7.24
N LEU A 289 -16.78 -9.09 8.45
CA LEU A 289 -16.22 -10.00 9.45
C LEU A 289 -16.94 -9.85 10.79
N LEU A 290 -17.59 -10.92 11.24
CA LEU A 290 -18.14 -11.03 12.59
C LEU A 290 -17.17 -11.82 13.47
N ARG A 291 -16.76 -11.23 14.60
CA ARG A 291 -15.78 -11.80 15.52
C ARG A 291 -16.47 -12.55 16.65
N ARG A 292 -15.71 -13.36 17.38
CA ARG A 292 -16.17 -14.05 18.59
C ARG A 292 -16.89 -13.07 19.53
N GLY A 293 -18.07 -13.47 20.01
CA GLY A 293 -18.89 -12.65 20.91
C GLY A 293 -19.72 -11.56 20.23
N THR A 294 -19.66 -11.41 18.90
CA THR A 294 -20.53 -10.46 18.19
C THR A 294 -22.01 -10.86 18.29
N VAL A 295 -22.85 -9.89 18.68
CA VAL A 295 -24.31 -9.99 18.65
C VAL A 295 -24.84 -8.93 17.68
N VAL A 296 -25.49 -9.36 16.60
CA VAL A 296 -26.20 -8.50 15.66
C VAL A 296 -27.68 -8.55 16.04
N GLU A 297 -28.23 -7.45 16.53
CA GLU A 297 -29.65 -7.37 16.91
C GLU A 297 -30.57 -7.49 15.68
N ASP A 298 -31.85 -7.81 15.92
CA ASP A 298 -32.86 -7.92 14.88
C ASP A 298 -32.91 -6.66 14.00
N GLU A 299 -33.12 -6.85 12.69
CA GLU A 299 -33.25 -5.78 11.70
C GLU A 299 -32.01 -4.86 11.64
N HIS A 300 -30.79 -5.39 11.82
CA HIS A 300 -29.56 -4.60 11.66
C HIS A 300 -28.73 -5.04 10.45
N GLU A 301 -27.89 -4.10 9.97
CA GLU A 301 -26.98 -4.32 8.85
C GLU A 301 -25.51 -4.19 9.27
N VAL A 302 -24.68 -5.08 8.74
CA VAL A 302 -23.22 -4.99 8.79
C VAL A 302 -22.72 -4.71 7.37
N LYS A 303 -22.04 -3.59 7.18
CA LYS A 303 -21.61 -3.15 5.85
C LYS A 303 -20.47 -3.99 5.28
N ALA A 304 -20.32 -3.94 3.97
CA ALA A 304 -19.24 -4.61 3.25
C ALA A 304 -17.84 -4.24 3.81
N LEU A 305 -16.97 -5.23 3.94
CA LEU A 305 -15.60 -5.08 4.47
C LEU A 305 -15.53 -4.36 5.84
N THR A 306 -16.56 -4.50 6.69
CA THR A 306 -16.55 -3.97 8.06
C THR A 306 -16.84 -5.06 9.09
N SER A 307 -16.57 -4.73 10.35
CA SER A 307 -16.90 -5.58 11.52
C SER A 307 -17.89 -4.92 12.48
N THR A 308 -18.33 -3.69 12.18
CA THR A 308 -19.22 -2.89 13.04
C THR A 308 -20.68 -3.04 12.60
N VAL A 309 -21.55 -3.27 13.58
CA VAL A 309 -23.01 -3.31 13.38
C VAL A 309 -23.52 -1.87 13.26
N GLN A 310 -24.24 -1.55 12.19
CA GLN A 310 -24.84 -0.23 11.96
C GLN A 310 -26.37 -0.30 11.84
N SER A 311 -26.96 0.89 11.98
CA SER A 311 -28.39 1.27 12.08
C SER A 311 -29.48 0.25 11.71
N LYS A 312 -30.59 0.37 12.45
CA LYS A 312 -31.85 -0.33 12.25
C LYS A 312 -32.39 -0.21 10.81
N ILE A 313 -32.63 -1.35 10.17
CA ILE A 313 -33.31 -1.53 8.89
C ILE A 313 -34.79 -1.20 9.09
N THR A 314 -35.36 -0.34 8.25
CA THR A 314 -36.80 -0.10 8.22
C THR A 314 -37.51 -1.29 7.53
N SER A 315 -38.14 -2.16 8.34
CA SER A 315 -38.73 -3.42 7.91
C SER A 315 -40.09 -3.26 7.19
N HIS A 316 -40.26 -3.95 6.05
CA HIS A 316 -41.55 -4.46 5.57
C HIS A 316 -41.41 -5.91 5.06
N ASN A 317 -42.50 -6.67 5.15
CA ASN A 317 -42.59 -8.09 4.80
C ASN A 317 -42.33 -8.33 3.30
N ASN A 318 -41.17 -8.92 2.98
CA ASN A 318 -40.94 -9.56 1.69
C ASN A 318 -40.63 -11.04 1.90
N ASN A 319 -41.43 -11.91 1.28
CA ASN A 319 -41.13 -13.33 1.19
C ASN A 319 -39.93 -13.51 0.24
N MET A 320 -38.76 -13.82 0.80
CA MET A 320 -37.59 -14.17 0.01
C MET A 320 -37.90 -15.46 -0.76
N LEU A 321 -37.98 -15.37 -2.09
CA LEU A 321 -38.45 -16.46 -2.94
C LEU A 321 -37.34 -17.51 -3.10
N LEU A 322 -37.19 -18.40 -2.11
CA LEU A 322 -36.37 -19.60 -2.31
C LEU A 322 -37.08 -20.48 -3.35
N CYS A 323 -36.39 -20.76 -4.46
CA CYS A 323 -36.87 -21.74 -5.44
C CYS A 323 -37.10 -23.11 -4.80
N ALA A 324 -38.01 -23.91 -5.37
CA ALA A 324 -38.33 -25.23 -4.86
C ALA A 324 -37.05 -26.11 -4.73
N PRO A 325 -36.90 -26.90 -3.65
CA PRO A 325 -35.72 -27.73 -3.39
C PRO A 325 -35.24 -28.57 -4.58
N ILE A 326 -36.19 -29.14 -5.33
CA ILE A 326 -35.93 -29.99 -6.50
C ILE A 326 -35.19 -29.22 -7.61
N THR A 327 -35.52 -27.94 -7.81
CA THR A 327 -34.87 -27.12 -8.83
C THR A 327 -33.44 -26.75 -8.45
N GLN A 328 -33.17 -26.54 -7.16
CA GLN A 328 -31.83 -26.32 -6.64
C GLN A 328 -30.96 -27.57 -6.80
N LEU A 329 -31.51 -28.77 -6.51
CA LEU A 329 -30.80 -30.04 -6.74
C LEU A 329 -30.44 -30.25 -8.21
N PHE A 330 -31.38 -29.98 -9.13
CA PHE A 330 -31.12 -30.07 -10.55
C PHE A 330 -30.00 -29.10 -10.97
N GLY A 331 -29.99 -27.89 -10.41
CA GLY A 331 -28.91 -26.93 -10.62
C GLY A 331 -27.54 -27.44 -10.17
N ILE A 332 -27.45 -28.05 -8.99
CA ILE A 332 -26.20 -28.67 -8.48
C ILE A 332 -25.77 -29.81 -9.43
N TRP A 333 -26.68 -30.71 -9.78
CA TRP A 333 -26.41 -31.80 -10.72
C TRP A 333 -25.88 -31.27 -12.07
N ALA A 334 -26.54 -30.26 -12.64
CA ALA A 334 -26.16 -29.66 -13.91
C ALA A 334 -24.75 -29.03 -13.86
N THR A 335 -24.31 -28.50 -12.71
CA THR A 335 -22.93 -28.01 -12.57
C THR A 335 -21.90 -29.14 -12.63
N GLY A 336 -22.20 -30.31 -12.06
CA GLY A 336 -21.37 -31.51 -12.18
C GLY A 336 -21.41 -32.09 -13.61
N CYS A 337 -22.56 -32.02 -14.29
CA CYS A 337 -22.68 -32.44 -15.70
C CYS A 337 -21.75 -31.65 -16.61
N MET A 338 -21.65 -30.33 -16.43
CA MET A 338 -20.75 -29.48 -17.22
C MET A 338 -19.30 -29.96 -17.15
N GLY A 339 -18.83 -30.27 -15.95
CA GLY A 339 -17.50 -30.86 -15.74
C GLY A 339 -17.37 -32.24 -16.38
N SER A 340 -18.35 -33.12 -16.16
CA SER A 340 -18.35 -34.48 -16.73
C SER A 340 -18.31 -34.47 -18.25
N SER A 341 -19.06 -33.59 -18.89
CA SER A 341 -19.07 -33.40 -20.35
C SER A 341 -17.73 -32.91 -20.87
N SER A 342 -17.06 -31.99 -20.16
CA SER A 342 -15.70 -31.57 -20.53
C SER A 342 -14.72 -32.75 -20.54
N ALA A 343 -14.72 -33.55 -19.48
CA ALA A 343 -13.83 -34.70 -19.37
C ALA A 343 -14.19 -35.82 -20.37
N ALA A 344 -15.47 -36.02 -20.66
CA ALA A 344 -15.91 -36.94 -21.71
C ALA A 344 -15.39 -36.53 -23.10
N ILE A 345 -15.43 -35.24 -23.44
CA ILE A 345 -14.85 -34.73 -24.70
C ILE A 345 -13.34 -34.97 -24.74
N VAL A 346 -12.62 -34.72 -23.64
CA VAL A 346 -11.17 -35.04 -23.55
C VAL A 346 -10.92 -36.52 -23.81
N TYR A 347 -11.70 -37.41 -23.22
CA TYR A 347 -11.56 -38.85 -23.41
C TYR A 347 -11.85 -39.29 -24.85
N ILE A 348 -12.88 -38.71 -25.49
CA ILE A 348 -13.21 -38.96 -26.90
C ILE A 348 -12.06 -38.51 -27.80
N LEU A 349 -11.49 -37.32 -27.56
CA LEU A 349 -10.32 -36.83 -28.29
C LEU A 349 -9.10 -37.74 -28.09
N TYR A 350 -8.90 -38.25 -26.88
CA TYR A 350 -7.84 -39.22 -26.57
C TYR A 350 -7.99 -40.52 -27.37
N ILE A 351 -9.18 -41.11 -27.41
CA ILE A 351 -9.43 -42.32 -28.22
C ILE A 351 -9.19 -42.06 -29.70
N TRP A 352 -9.69 -40.94 -30.20
CA TRP A 352 -9.55 -40.54 -31.60
C TRP A 352 -8.08 -40.36 -32.00
N LEU A 353 -7.30 -39.64 -31.20
CA LEU A 353 -5.89 -39.35 -31.49
C LEU A 353 -5.03 -40.63 -31.50
N PHE A 354 -5.29 -41.56 -30.58
CA PHE A 354 -4.50 -42.79 -30.43
C PHE A 354 -5.09 -44.01 -31.15
N HIS A 355 -6.14 -43.84 -31.95
CA HIS A 355 -6.78 -44.91 -32.73
C HIS A 355 -7.09 -46.18 -31.91
N LYS A 356 -7.52 -46.03 -30.65
CA LYS A 356 -7.87 -47.16 -29.76
C LYS A 356 -9.11 -47.87 -30.34
N GLN A 357 -8.97 -49.16 -30.66
CA GLN A 357 -10.02 -49.93 -31.37
C GLN A 357 -11.26 -50.25 -30.51
N GLN A 358 -11.17 -50.23 -29.17
CA GLN A 358 -12.33 -50.38 -28.27
C GLN A 358 -12.25 -49.41 -27.07
N PRO A 359 -13.24 -48.52 -26.86
CA PRO A 359 -13.32 -47.69 -25.66
C PRO A 359 -13.68 -48.56 -24.45
N ALA A 360 -12.92 -48.44 -23.36
CA ALA A 360 -13.22 -49.14 -22.11
C ALA A 360 -14.21 -48.31 -21.28
N ILE A 361 -15.37 -48.89 -20.94
CA ILE A 361 -16.42 -48.18 -20.20
C ILE A 361 -15.94 -47.71 -18.82
N GLN A 362 -15.03 -48.46 -18.17
CA GLN A 362 -14.44 -48.08 -16.89
C GLN A 362 -13.52 -46.85 -17.00
N GLU A 363 -12.72 -46.74 -18.07
CA GLU A 363 -11.89 -45.56 -18.33
C GLU A 363 -12.76 -44.32 -18.61
N PHE A 364 -13.84 -44.49 -19.38
CA PHE A 364 -14.81 -43.42 -19.62
C PHE A 364 -15.54 -42.98 -18.34
N ALA A 365 -15.95 -43.94 -17.51
CA ALA A 365 -16.60 -43.66 -16.23
C ALA A 365 -15.67 -42.90 -15.27
N PHE A 366 -14.39 -43.29 -15.20
CA PHE A 366 -13.38 -42.53 -14.48
C PHE A 366 -13.23 -41.10 -15.03
N ALA A 367 -13.19 -40.93 -16.36
CA ALA A 367 -13.13 -39.59 -16.96
C ALA A 367 -14.36 -38.74 -16.59
N CYS A 368 -15.57 -39.30 -16.62
CA CYS A 368 -16.77 -38.59 -16.19
C CYS A 368 -16.72 -38.23 -14.70
N ALA A 369 -16.28 -39.15 -13.83
CA ALA A 369 -16.09 -38.88 -12.40
C ALA A 369 -15.00 -37.82 -12.14
N PHE A 370 -13.89 -37.85 -12.88
CA PHE A 370 -12.86 -36.81 -12.90
C PHE A 370 -13.47 -35.44 -13.18
N GLY A 371 -14.34 -35.36 -14.19
CA GLY A 371 -15.04 -34.13 -14.55
C GLY A 371 -16.06 -33.69 -13.52
N ALA A 372 -16.76 -34.63 -12.87
CA ALA A 372 -17.75 -34.37 -11.82
C ALA A 372 -17.13 -33.98 -10.48
N TYR A 373 -15.91 -34.42 -10.16
CA TYR A 373 -15.23 -34.05 -8.92
C TYR A 373 -14.52 -32.73 -9.04
N HIS A 374 -14.83 -31.85 -8.09
CA HIS A 374 -14.35 -30.47 -8.12
C HIS A 374 -13.01 -30.30 -7.38
N TRP A 375 -12.50 -31.37 -6.76
CA TRP A 375 -11.31 -31.36 -5.92
C TRP A 375 -10.31 -32.46 -6.31
N PHE A 376 -9.06 -32.07 -6.54
CA PHE A 376 -8.03 -32.93 -7.13
C PHE A 376 -7.67 -34.19 -6.30
N PRO A 377 -7.56 -34.16 -4.95
CA PRO A 377 -7.37 -35.36 -4.15
C PRO A 377 -8.44 -36.42 -4.39
N TYR A 378 -9.71 -36.03 -4.54
CA TYR A 378 -10.80 -36.98 -4.80
C TYR A 378 -10.67 -37.65 -6.17
N ILE A 379 -10.13 -36.92 -7.16
CA ILE A 379 -9.80 -37.49 -8.48
C ILE A 379 -8.73 -38.59 -8.34
N MET A 380 -7.70 -38.38 -7.51
CA MET A 380 -6.66 -39.39 -7.30
C MET A 380 -7.19 -40.60 -6.51
N ILE A 381 -8.09 -40.38 -5.56
CA ILE A 381 -8.80 -41.47 -4.86
C ILE A 381 -9.68 -42.25 -5.85
N ALA A 382 -10.38 -41.58 -6.77
CA ALA A 382 -11.14 -42.23 -7.84
C ALA A 382 -10.24 -43.04 -8.77
N TYR A 383 -9.08 -42.49 -9.16
CA TYR A 383 -8.11 -43.16 -10.02
C TYR A 383 -7.64 -44.48 -9.38
N THR A 384 -7.21 -44.42 -8.12
CA THR A 384 -6.70 -45.59 -7.37
C THR A 384 -7.77 -46.63 -7.05
N SER A 385 -9.04 -46.22 -6.94
CA SER A 385 -10.15 -47.12 -6.61
C SER A 385 -10.81 -47.77 -7.83
N MET A 386 -10.84 -47.07 -8.98
CA MET A 386 -11.53 -47.52 -10.19
C MET A 386 -10.60 -48.21 -11.19
N LEU A 387 -9.37 -47.73 -11.37
CA LEU A 387 -8.47 -48.22 -12.41
C LEU A 387 -7.45 -49.19 -11.81
N THR A 388 -7.40 -50.40 -12.36
CA THR A 388 -6.50 -51.50 -11.92
C THR A 388 -5.19 -51.54 -12.70
N GLY A 389 -5.07 -50.76 -13.78
CA GLY A 389 -3.86 -50.68 -14.61
C GLY A 389 -2.77 -49.85 -13.93
N ASN A 390 -1.63 -50.48 -13.63
CA ASN A 390 -0.49 -49.78 -13.02
C ASN A 390 0.30 -49.03 -14.10
N PRO A 391 0.39 -47.68 -14.05
CA PRO A 391 1.34 -46.96 -14.89
C PRO A 391 2.76 -47.43 -14.56
N THR A 392 3.51 -47.87 -15.57
CA THR A 392 4.85 -48.43 -15.37
C THR A 392 5.91 -47.35 -15.14
N ASN A 393 5.68 -46.15 -15.70
CA ASN A 393 6.63 -45.03 -15.73
C ASN A 393 6.02 -43.75 -15.14
N SER A 394 6.72 -43.16 -14.15
CA SER A 394 6.32 -41.91 -13.47
C SER A 394 6.23 -40.72 -14.43
N LEU A 395 7.17 -40.58 -15.38
CA LEU A 395 7.18 -39.47 -16.33
C LEU A 395 5.95 -39.51 -17.25
N VAL A 396 5.61 -40.69 -17.74
CA VAL A 396 4.46 -40.89 -18.62
C VAL A 396 3.15 -40.58 -17.88
N PHE A 397 3.02 -41.05 -16.63
CA PHE A 397 1.87 -40.73 -15.78
C PHE A 397 1.73 -39.22 -15.57
N ALA A 398 2.82 -38.53 -15.21
CA ALA A 398 2.84 -37.10 -14.99
C ALA A 398 2.45 -36.29 -16.25
N ILE A 399 2.94 -36.70 -17.43
CA ILE A 399 2.58 -36.07 -18.72
C ILE A 399 1.09 -36.26 -19.00
N TYR A 400 0.56 -37.48 -18.85
CA TYR A 400 -0.87 -37.73 -19.10
C TYR A 400 -1.76 -36.96 -18.13
N LEU A 401 -1.40 -36.90 -16.86
CA LEU A 401 -2.15 -36.15 -15.85
C LEU A 401 -2.18 -34.65 -16.17
N ALA A 402 -1.03 -34.06 -16.49
CA ALA A 402 -0.91 -32.65 -16.82
C ALA A 402 -1.62 -32.28 -18.14
N THR A 403 -1.48 -33.12 -19.18
CA THR A 403 -2.18 -32.91 -20.46
C THR A 403 -3.70 -33.04 -20.29
N ALA A 404 -4.17 -34.08 -19.60
CA ALA A 404 -5.59 -34.29 -19.35
C ALA A 404 -6.23 -33.12 -18.58
N TYR A 405 -5.58 -32.66 -17.50
CA TYR A 405 -6.07 -31.52 -16.71
C TYR A 405 -6.12 -30.22 -17.52
N SER A 406 -5.08 -29.98 -18.33
CA SER A 406 -4.98 -28.78 -19.17
C SER A 406 -6.08 -28.76 -20.24
N LEU A 407 -6.28 -29.87 -20.96
CA LEU A 407 -7.32 -29.98 -21.99
C LEU A 407 -8.72 -29.89 -21.37
N TYR A 408 -8.94 -30.56 -20.24
CA TYR A 408 -10.19 -30.48 -19.49
C TYR A 408 -10.56 -29.04 -19.14
N GLY A 409 -9.62 -28.26 -18.63
CA GLY A 409 -9.88 -26.89 -18.22
C GLY A 409 -10.17 -25.94 -19.38
N ILE A 410 -9.47 -26.11 -20.52
CA ILE A 410 -9.70 -25.34 -21.74
C ILE A 410 -11.10 -25.63 -22.29
N ILE A 411 -11.47 -26.91 -22.41
CA ILE A 411 -12.80 -27.33 -22.88
C ILE A 411 -13.88 -26.87 -21.91
N LEU A 412 -13.67 -26.99 -20.59
CA LEU A 412 -14.61 -26.54 -19.59
C LEU A 412 -14.86 -25.03 -19.68
N SER A 413 -13.80 -24.23 -19.90
CA SER A 413 -13.90 -22.78 -20.08
C SER A 413 -14.71 -22.43 -21.33
N PHE A 414 -14.47 -23.11 -22.44
CA PHE A 414 -15.23 -22.93 -23.68
C PHE A 414 -16.70 -23.31 -23.53
N LEU A 415 -16.99 -24.47 -22.93
CA LEU A 415 -18.35 -24.93 -22.65
C LEU A 415 -19.08 -23.94 -21.74
N THR A 416 -18.43 -23.46 -20.67
CA THR A 416 -19.00 -22.46 -19.75
C THR A 416 -19.36 -21.17 -20.50
N GLY A 417 -18.45 -20.68 -21.35
CA GLY A 417 -18.70 -19.50 -22.21
C GLY A 417 -19.84 -19.71 -23.19
N SER A 418 -19.89 -20.85 -23.87
CA SER A 418 -20.92 -21.18 -24.86
C SER A 418 -22.31 -21.32 -24.25
N VAL A 419 -22.44 -22.07 -23.15
CA VAL A 419 -23.71 -22.22 -22.41
C VAL A 419 -24.22 -20.86 -21.97
N ARG A 420 -23.33 -20.03 -21.41
CA ARG A 420 -23.68 -18.69 -20.96
C ARG A 420 -24.08 -17.77 -22.12
N TYR A 421 -23.34 -17.78 -23.23
CA TYR A 421 -23.68 -17.01 -24.43
C TYR A 421 -25.05 -17.40 -24.99
N TYR A 422 -25.34 -18.70 -25.09
CA TYR A 422 -26.60 -19.20 -25.63
C TYR A 422 -27.80 -18.86 -24.75
N ILE A 423 -27.67 -19.04 -23.43
CA ILE A 423 -28.70 -18.66 -22.44
C ILE A 423 -28.91 -17.14 -22.45
N SER A 424 -27.83 -16.35 -22.58
CA SER A 424 -27.92 -14.88 -22.62
C SER A 424 -28.59 -14.37 -23.89
N ARG A 425 -28.32 -14.97 -25.05
CA ARG A 425 -28.90 -14.57 -26.35
C ARG A 425 -30.41 -14.84 -26.43
N ARG A 426 -30.91 -15.90 -25.81
CA ARG A 426 -32.36 -16.19 -25.75
C ARG A 426 -33.13 -15.27 -24.79
N GLY A 427 -32.44 -14.65 -23.83
CA GLY A 427 -33.09 -13.92 -22.74
C GLY A 427 -33.21 -12.40 -22.93
N GLY A 428 -32.57 -11.78 -23.94
CA GLY A 428 -32.45 -10.32 -24.02
C GLY A 428 -31.69 -9.71 -22.82
N VAL A 429 -31.07 -8.54 -23.00
CA VAL A 429 -30.29 -7.90 -21.93
C VAL A 429 -31.19 -7.30 -20.82
N ASN A 430 -32.49 -7.12 -21.10
CA ASN A 430 -33.45 -6.41 -20.24
C ASN A 430 -34.64 -7.25 -19.71
N GLN A 431 -34.69 -8.57 -19.93
CA GLN A 431 -35.75 -9.42 -19.36
C GLN A 431 -35.25 -10.14 -18.09
N SER A 432 -36.06 -10.09 -17.03
CA SER A 432 -35.77 -10.72 -15.74
C SER A 432 -35.62 -12.23 -15.89
N ARG A 433 -34.37 -12.71 -15.90
CA ARG A 433 -34.06 -14.14 -15.84
C ARG A 433 -34.71 -14.73 -14.59
N THR A 434 -35.16 -15.98 -14.67
CA THR A 434 -35.61 -16.68 -13.46
C THR A 434 -34.43 -16.80 -12.47
N PRO A 435 -34.66 -16.63 -11.16
CA PRO A 435 -33.58 -16.68 -10.16
C PRO A 435 -32.71 -17.95 -10.24
N ILE A 436 -33.31 -19.08 -10.61
CA ILE A 436 -32.61 -20.36 -10.75
C ILE A 436 -31.62 -20.39 -11.93
N ILE A 437 -31.95 -19.76 -13.06
CA ILE A 437 -31.03 -19.67 -14.21
C ILE A 437 -29.85 -18.78 -13.85
N SER A 438 -30.10 -17.65 -13.17
CA SER A 438 -29.05 -16.77 -12.67
C SER A 438 -28.11 -17.52 -11.72
N TRP A 439 -28.68 -18.21 -10.73
CA TRP A 439 -27.93 -19.03 -9.79
C TRP A 439 -27.10 -20.13 -10.48
N PHE A 440 -27.67 -20.85 -11.45
CA PHE A 440 -26.96 -21.89 -12.19
C PHE A 440 -25.77 -21.31 -12.97
N LEU A 441 -25.98 -20.18 -13.66
CA LEU A 441 -24.91 -19.47 -14.37
C LEU A 441 -23.80 -19.01 -13.41
N HIS A 442 -24.15 -18.50 -12.22
CA HIS A 442 -23.17 -18.15 -11.20
C HIS A 442 -22.36 -19.38 -10.76
N ARG A 443 -23.03 -20.52 -10.50
CA ARG A 443 -22.34 -21.72 -10.01
C ARG A 443 -21.41 -22.34 -11.05
N ILE A 444 -21.77 -22.39 -12.33
CA ILE A 444 -20.85 -22.90 -13.35
C ILE A 444 -19.61 -22.01 -13.51
N VAL A 445 -19.76 -20.68 -13.40
CA VAL A 445 -18.63 -19.74 -13.46
C VAL A 445 -17.72 -19.93 -12.25
N VAL A 446 -18.28 -20.00 -11.03
CA VAL A 446 -17.51 -20.26 -9.81
C VAL A 446 -16.81 -21.61 -9.88
N ALA A 447 -17.49 -22.66 -10.36
CA ALA A 447 -16.91 -24.01 -10.49
C ALA A 447 -15.75 -24.05 -11.50
N THR A 448 -15.86 -23.35 -12.62
CA THR A 448 -14.80 -23.26 -13.64
C THR A 448 -13.62 -22.42 -13.14
N HIS A 449 -13.88 -21.30 -12.44
CA HIS A 449 -12.82 -20.45 -11.88
C HIS A 449 -12.00 -21.17 -10.81
N THR A 450 -12.70 -21.79 -9.85
CA THR A 450 -12.08 -22.48 -8.70
C THR A 450 -11.25 -23.70 -9.12
N ARG A 451 -11.61 -24.37 -10.21
CA ARG A 451 -10.83 -25.49 -10.75
C ARG A 451 -9.71 -25.07 -11.68
N PHE A 452 -9.99 -24.18 -12.62
CA PHE A 452 -9.07 -23.93 -13.73
C PHE A 452 -8.62 -22.47 -13.81
N ALA A 453 -9.55 -21.53 -13.91
CA ALA A 453 -9.20 -20.17 -14.33
C ALA A 453 -8.31 -19.43 -13.32
N LYS A 454 -8.38 -19.75 -12.03
CA LYS A 454 -7.50 -19.16 -11.00
C LYS A 454 -6.00 -19.35 -11.29
N LEU A 455 -5.62 -20.41 -12.00
CA LEU A 455 -4.23 -20.70 -12.37
C LEU A 455 -3.70 -19.77 -13.47
N LEU A 456 -4.60 -19.14 -14.23
CA LEU A 456 -4.26 -18.17 -15.28
C LEU A 456 -3.99 -16.78 -14.71
N SER A 457 -4.11 -16.58 -13.40
CA SER A 457 -3.87 -15.30 -12.73
C SER A 457 -2.55 -14.64 -13.18
N GLY A 458 -2.62 -13.35 -13.55
CA GLY A 458 -1.47 -12.58 -14.04
C GLY A 458 -1.12 -12.77 -15.51
N THR A 459 -1.92 -13.52 -16.28
CA THR A 459 -1.70 -13.76 -17.72
C THR A 459 -2.71 -13.04 -18.60
N GLU A 460 -2.37 -12.87 -19.89
CA GLU A 460 -3.33 -12.36 -20.88
C GLU A 460 -4.42 -13.40 -21.19
N ALA A 461 -4.15 -14.70 -21.00
CA ALA A 461 -5.15 -15.76 -21.14
C ALA A 461 -6.31 -15.61 -20.13
N PHE A 462 -6.05 -15.09 -18.92
CA PHE A 462 -7.11 -14.80 -17.95
C PHE A 462 -8.01 -13.63 -18.40
N CYS A 463 -7.45 -12.60 -19.03
CA CYS A 463 -8.23 -11.53 -19.66
C CYS A 463 -9.16 -12.10 -20.74
N TRP A 464 -8.66 -13.01 -21.58
CA TRP A 464 -9.48 -13.69 -22.60
C TRP A 464 -10.55 -14.60 -22.02
N TYR A 465 -10.26 -15.31 -20.93
CA TYR A 465 -11.25 -16.09 -20.20
C TYR A 465 -12.42 -15.21 -19.74
N LEU A 466 -12.14 -14.05 -19.14
CA LEU A 466 -13.18 -13.12 -18.70
C LEU A 466 -13.93 -12.48 -19.88
N ARG A 467 -13.26 -12.18 -21.01
CA ARG A 467 -13.90 -11.73 -22.27
C ARG A 467 -14.83 -12.81 -22.85
N LEU A 468 -14.41 -14.08 -22.82
CA LEU A 468 -15.26 -15.23 -23.22
C LEU A 468 -16.50 -15.34 -22.35
N LEU A 469 -16.38 -14.99 -21.06
CA LEU A 469 -17.50 -14.82 -20.14
C LEU A 469 -18.21 -13.46 -20.28
N GLY A 470 -17.99 -12.70 -21.36
CA GLY A 470 -18.73 -11.48 -21.68
C GLY A 470 -18.35 -10.23 -20.88
N SER A 471 -17.21 -10.22 -20.19
CA SER A 471 -16.66 -8.99 -19.59
C SER A 471 -16.05 -8.10 -20.68
N GLU A 472 -16.16 -6.79 -20.53
CA GLU A 472 -15.44 -5.82 -21.37
C GLU A 472 -14.05 -5.58 -20.76
N ILE A 473 -12.98 -6.10 -21.37
CA ILE A 473 -11.62 -5.94 -20.84
C ILE A 473 -10.70 -5.37 -21.91
N GLY A 474 -10.12 -4.21 -21.62
CA GLY A 474 -9.15 -3.49 -22.42
C GLY A 474 -7.81 -4.21 -22.56
N ASN A 475 -6.90 -3.59 -23.30
CA ASN A 475 -5.56 -4.09 -23.54
C ASN A 475 -4.63 -3.81 -22.36
N HIS A 476 -3.51 -4.53 -22.30
CA HIS A 476 -2.44 -4.31 -21.32
C HIS A 476 -2.88 -4.40 -19.84
N CYS A 477 -4.03 -5.01 -19.55
CA CYS A 477 -4.48 -5.24 -18.18
C CYS A 477 -3.57 -6.24 -17.45
N SER A 478 -3.52 -6.13 -16.12
CA SER A 478 -2.89 -7.10 -15.23
C SER A 478 -3.83 -7.43 -14.09
N ILE A 479 -4.45 -8.62 -14.16
CA ILE A 479 -5.45 -9.08 -13.19
C ILE A 479 -4.86 -10.23 -12.38
N ARG A 480 -4.70 -10.02 -11.07
CA ARG A 480 -4.05 -11.00 -10.19
C ARG A 480 -4.97 -11.51 -9.09
N ALA A 481 -5.04 -12.83 -8.98
CA ALA A 481 -5.63 -13.60 -7.89
C ALA A 481 -6.99 -13.07 -7.41
N THR A 482 -7.94 -12.86 -8.34
CA THR A 482 -9.27 -12.32 -7.99
C THR A 482 -10.26 -13.41 -7.56
N ASN A 483 -11.33 -13.01 -6.86
CA ASN A 483 -12.48 -13.89 -6.62
C ASN A 483 -13.12 -14.34 -7.95
N ALA A 484 -13.88 -15.43 -7.90
CA ALA A 484 -14.71 -15.85 -9.02
C ALA A 484 -15.83 -14.82 -9.22
N VAL A 485 -15.82 -14.11 -10.34
CA VAL A 485 -16.85 -13.12 -10.63
C VAL A 485 -18.14 -13.80 -11.02
N SER A 486 -19.18 -13.67 -10.20
CA SER A 486 -20.50 -14.25 -10.46
C SER A 486 -21.20 -13.66 -11.70
N ASN A 487 -21.10 -12.35 -11.94
CA ASN A 487 -21.69 -11.65 -13.09
C ASN A 487 -20.62 -10.94 -13.95
N PRO A 488 -19.84 -11.68 -14.76
CA PRO A 488 -18.78 -11.10 -15.59
C PRO A 488 -19.29 -10.11 -16.65
N GLU A 489 -20.55 -10.22 -17.10
CA GLU A 489 -21.18 -9.28 -18.05
C GLU A 489 -21.31 -7.84 -17.50
N LEU A 490 -21.24 -7.69 -16.18
CA LEU A 490 -21.35 -6.40 -15.50
C LEU A 490 -19.98 -5.76 -15.24
N ILE A 491 -18.89 -6.32 -15.76
CA ILE A 491 -17.55 -5.77 -15.58
C ILE A 491 -17.08 -5.07 -16.86
N SER A 492 -16.59 -3.84 -16.70
CA SER A 492 -15.85 -3.11 -17.71
C SER A 492 -14.52 -2.60 -17.15
N LEU A 493 -13.41 -3.06 -17.73
CA LEU A 493 -12.04 -2.66 -17.41
C LEU A 493 -11.42 -2.03 -18.66
N ALA A 494 -10.94 -0.79 -18.57
CA ALA A 494 -10.28 -0.11 -19.68
C ALA A 494 -8.80 -0.50 -19.80
N ASP A 495 -8.07 0.11 -20.74
CA ASP A 495 -6.68 -0.21 -21.01
C ASP A 495 -5.77 0.12 -19.81
N GLY A 496 -4.80 -0.76 -19.53
CA GLY A 496 -3.79 -0.52 -18.50
C GLY A 496 -4.24 -0.69 -17.05
N VAL A 497 -5.44 -1.23 -16.81
CA VAL A 497 -5.94 -1.47 -15.45
C VAL A 497 -5.12 -2.55 -14.74
N HIS A 498 -4.72 -2.27 -13.50
CA HIS A 498 -4.12 -3.25 -12.60
C HIS A 498 -5.06 -3.62 -11.46
N LEU A 499 -5.37 -4.91 -11.33
CA LEU A 499 -6.03 -5.47 -10.16
C LEU A 499 -4.99 -6.29 -9.37
N GLY A 500 -4.62 -5.78 -8.20
CA GLY A 500 -3.66 -6.40 -7.29
C GLY A 500 -4.16 -7.70 -6.68
N ASP A 501 -3.25 -8.41 -5.99
CA ASP A 501 -3.52 -9.76 -5.49
C ASP A 501 -4.72 -9.79 -4.52
N PHE A 502 -5.61 -10.78 -4.67
CA PHE A 502 -6.80 -10.96 -3.83
C PHE A 502 -7.81 -9.82 -3.91
N CYS A 503 -7.76 -8.99 -4.97
CA CYS A 503 -8.81 -8.01 -5.28
C CYS A 503 -10.16 -8.71 -5.48
N ARG A 504 -11.24 -8.08 -5.00
CA ARG A 504 -12.60 -8.63 -4.99
C ARG A 504 -13.53 -7.77 -5.85
N LEU A 505 -14.01 -8.35 -6.94
CA LEU A 505 -15.02 -7.76 -7.81
C LEU A 505 -16.38 -8.40 -7.49
N VAL A 506 -17.30 -7.60 -6.95
CA VAL A 506 -18.65 -8.05 -6.57
C VAL A 506 -19.69 -7.17 -7.30
N PRO A 507 -19.95 -7.44 -8.59
CA PRO A 507 -20.93 -6.68 -9.38
C PRO A 507 -22.39 -6.95 -8.99
N GLY A 508 -22.64 -7.96 -8.15
CA GLY A 508 -23.93 -8.18 -7.51
C GLY A 508 -23.84 -9.12 -6.31
N TYR A 509 -24.77 -8.97 -5.36
CA TYR A 509 -24.85 -9.79 -4.14
C TYR A 509 -26.25 -9.75 -3.51
N TYR A 510 -26.52 -10.70 -2.61
CA TYR A 510 -27.79 -10.78 -1.89
C TYR A 510 -27.81 -9.84 -0.68
N TYR A 511 -28.92 -9.12 -0.50
CA TYR A 511 -29.09 -8.15 0.59
C TYR A 511 -30.56 -8.07 1.03
N ASN A 512 -30.79 -7.58 2.24
CA ASN A 512 -32.14 -7.37 2.78
C ASN A 512 -32.52 -5.88 2.74
N SER A 513 -33.49 -5.45 1.92
CA SER A 513 -33.93 -4.04 1.82
C SER A 513 -35.40 -3.86 1.40
N SER A 514 -35.89 -2.64 1.59
CA SER A 514 -37.28 -2.18 1.59
C SER A 514 -37.91 -1.87 0.22
N SER A 515 -37.15 -1.79 -0.87
CA SER A 515 -37.68 -1.34 -2.19
C SER A 515 -37.64 -2.38 -3.32
N SER A 516 -36.84 -3.43 -3.22
CA SER A 516 -36.85 -4.56 -4.16
C SER A 516 -36.26 -5.81 -3.50
N GLY A 517 -36.88 -6.97 -3.72
CA GLY A 517 -36.44 -8.22 -3.12
C GLY A 517 -35.03 -8.65 -3.56
N GLY A 518 -34.13 -8.78 -2.59
CA GLY A 518 -33.22 -9.93 -2.44
C GLY A 518 -31.83 -9.87 -3.09
N TYR A 519 -31.65 -9.28 -4.27
CA TYR A 519 -30.35 -9.29 -4.99
C TYR A 519 -30.09 -7.97 -5.73
N ILE A 520 -28.99 -7.29 -5.39
CA ILE A 520 -28.56 -6.08 -6.10
C ILE A 520 -27.51 -6.45 -7.13
N SER A 521 -27.61 -5.91 -8.35
CA SER A 521 -26.59 -6.07 -9.37
C SER A 521 -26.54 -4.85 -10.29
N LYS A 522 -25.34 -4.31 -10.54
CA LYS A 522 -25.12 -3.15 -11.41
C LYS A 522 -23.74 -3.25 -12.08
N LYS A 523 -23.59 -2.59 -13.23
CA LYS A 523 -22.32 -2.51 -13.95
C LYS A 523 -21.25 -1.82 -13.09
N VAL A 524 -20.03 -2.35 -13.13
CA VAL A 524 -18.82 -1.81 -12.51
C VAL A 524 -17.88 -1.38 -13.63
N GLU A 525 -17.38 -0.15 -13.55
CA GLU A 525 -16.50 0.44 -14.58
C GLU A 525 -15.18 0.88 -13.93
N ILE A 526 -14.05 0.43 -14.48
CA ILE A 526 -12.71 0.83 -14.08
C ILE A 526 -11.99 1.38 -15.31
N ARG A 527 -11.66 2.67 -15.28
CA ARG A 527 -11.08 3.41 -16.41
C ARG A 527 -9.56 3.30 -16.47
N GLU A 528 -8.99 3.89 -17.52
CA GLU A 528 -7.60 3.71 -17.95
C GLU A 528 -6.59 4.03 -16.84
N ASN A 529 -5.49 3.27 -16.81
CA ASN A 529 -4.38 3.45 -15.86
C ASN A 529 -4.75 3.43 -14.37
N SER A 530 -5.90 2.85 -14.02
CA SER A 530 -6.35 2.73 -12.64
C SER A 530 -5.77 1.49 -11.97
N VAL A 531 -5.51 1.59 -10.68
CA VAL A 531 -4.94 0.53 -9.85
C VAL A 531 -5.88 0.23 -8.69
N VAL A 532 -6.18 -1.06 -8.50
CA VAL A 532 -6.87 -1.55 -7.29
C VAL A 532 -5.88 -2.36 -6.48
N GLY A 533 -5.59 -1.88 -5.27
CA GLY A 533 -4.69 -2.51 -4.33
C GLY A 533 -5.20 -3.85 -3.82
N SER A 534 -4.30 -4.61 -3.21
CA SER A 534 -4.59 -5.95 -2.71
C SER A 534 -5.74 -5.97 -1.70
N GLN A 535 -6.61 -6.99 -1.77
CA GLN A 535 -7.88 -7.07 -1.03
C GLN A 535 -8.83 -5.86 -1.18
N GLY A 536 -8.61 -4.98 -2.17
CA GLY A 536 -9.60 -3.98 -2.53
C GLY A 536 -10.93 -4.62 -2.91
N LEU A 537 -12.05 -3.99 -2.52
CA LEU A 537 -13.39 -4.47 -2.78
C LEU A 537 -14.14 -3.46 -3.64
N ILE A 538 -14.73 -3.94 -4.75
CA ILE A 538 -15.48 -3.12 -5.69
C ILE A 538 -16.92 -3.62 -5.73
N LEU A 539 -17.85 -2.72 -5.41
CA LEU A 539 -19.27 -3.03 -5.23
C LEU A 539 -20.14 -2.52 -6.42
N PRO A 540 -21.39 -2.99 -6.52
CA PRO A 540 -22.26 -2.70 -7.68
C PRO A 540 -22.44 -1.20 -7.96
N GLY A 541 -22.29 -0.80 -9.23
CA GLY A 541 -22.53 0.58 -9.67
C GLY A 541 -21.38 1.54 -9.40
N SER A 542 -20.25 1.06 -8.86
CA SER A 542 -19.07 1.90 -8.68
C SER A 542 -18.36 2.20 -10.01
N VAL A 543 -17.88 3.44 -10.16
CA VAL A 543 -17.05 3.88 -11.27
C VAL A 543 -15.71 4.36 -10.74
N ILE A 544 -14.63 3.74 -11.17
CA ILE A 544 -13.25 4.17 -10.88
C ILE A 544 -12.75 4.92 -12.10
N GLU A 545 -12.59 6.24 -12.00
CA GLU A 545 -12.15 7.06 -13.12
C GLU A 545 -10.65 6.89 -13.43
N ARG A 546 -10.16 7.54 -14.49
CA ARG A 546 -8.79 7.40 -14.98
C ARG A 546 -7.76 7.77 -13.91
N ASP A 547 -6.64 7.07 -13.91
CA ASP A 547 -5.51 7.36 -13.04
C ASP A 547 -5.85 7.33 -11.54
N VAL A 548 -6.84 6.52 -11.15
CA VAL A 548 -7.23 6.35 -9.75
C VAL A 548 -6.50 5.17 -9.13
N ILE A 549 -6.04 5.35 -7.89
CA ILE A 549 -5.50 4.27 -7.07
C ILE A 549 -6.48 4.02 -5.92
N LEU A 550 -7.17 2.88 -5.93
CA LEU A 550 -7.86 2.37 -4.75
C LEU A 550 -6.85 1.59 -3.91
N GLY A 551 -6.57 2.05 -2.69
CA GLY A 551 -5.59 1.45 -1.80
C GLY A 551 -5.92 0.01 -1.40
N ALA A 552 -4.97 -0.68 -0.79
CA ALA A 552 -5.21 -2.01 -0.26
C ALA A 552 -6.31 -1.99 0.82
N LEU A 553 -7.06 -3.09 0.91
CA LEU A 553 -8.15 -3.26 1.87
C LEU A 553 -9.16 -2.09 1.88
N SER A 554 -9.36 -1.45 0.72
CA SER A 554 -10.24 -0.29 0.57
C SER A 554 -11.46 -0.62 -0.29
N VAL A 555 -12.56 0.12 -0.09
CA VAL A 555 -13.86 -0.19 -0.72
C VAL A 555 -14.28 0.92 -1.68
N ALA A 556 -14.49 0.57 -2.95
CA ALA A 556 -15.32 1.35 -3.86
C ALA A 556 -16.79 0.99 -3.58
N ALA A 557 -17.46 1.85 -2.81
CA ALA A 557 -18.81 1.59 -2.32
C ALA A 557 -19.85 1.63 -3.45
N GLU A 558 -21.04 1.07 -3.18
CA GLU A 558 -22.14 1.03 -4.15
C GLU A 558 -22.47 2.41 -4.71
N ASN A 559 -22.67 2.49 -6.03
CA ASN A 559 -23.05 3.73 -6.73
C ASN A 559 -22.12 4.92 -6.46
N THR A 560 -20.84 4.68 -6.18
CA THR A 560 -19.85 5.75 -5.98
C THR A 560 -18.96 5.95 -7.19
N VAL A 561 -18.55 7.20 -7.43
CA VAL A 561 -17.56 7.55 -8.44
C VAL A 561 -16.27 7.98 -7.72
N LEU A 562 -15.19 7.24 -7.94
CA LEU A 562 -13.86 7.64 -7.48
C LEU A 562 -13.24 8.55 -8.54
N GLN A 563 -13.06 9.81 -8.19
CA GLN A 563 -12.64 10.87 -9.11
C GLN A 563 -11.22 10.70 -9.62
N SER A 564 -11.00 11.07 -10.88
CA SER A 564 -9.73 10.91 -11.60
C SER A 564 -8.52 11.50 -10.88
N GLY A 565 -7.38 10.79 -10.96
CA GLY A 565 -6.12 11.23 -10.40
C GLY A 565 -6.15 11.32 -8.88
N GLY A 566 -6.88 10.44 -8.18
CA GLY A 566 -6.95 10.38 -6.72
C GLY A 566 -6.47 9.04 -6.16
N VAL A 567 -5.89 9.06 -4.97
CA VAL A 567 -5.59 7.87 -4.14
C VAL A 567 -6.64 7.77 -3.05
N PHE A 568 -7.47 6.72 -3.11
CA PHE A 568 -8.59 6.48 -2.21
C PHE A 568 -8.26 5.36 -1.25
N VAL A 569 -8.46 5.55 0.06
CA VAL A 569 -8.18 4.53 1.08
C VAL A 569 -9.35 4.46 2.08
N GLY A 570 -9.67 3.25 2.55
CA GLY A 570 -10.60 3.02 3.66
C GLY A 570 -11.87 2.26 3.30
N ALA A 571 -12.60 1.88 4.35
CA ALA A 571 -13.88 1.15 4.32
C ALA A 571 -14.79 1.67 5.46
N PRO A 572 -16.13 1.66 5.33
CA PRO A 572 -16.93 1.16 4.20
C PRO A 572 -16.97 2.12 3.00
N LYS A 573 -16.50 3.36 3.16
CA LYS A 573 -16.40 4.35 2.08
C LYS A 573 -14.96 4.85 2.00
N ALA A 574 -14.31 4.65 0.86
CA ALA A 574 -12.95 5.13 0.67
C ALA A 574 -12.92 6.67 0.60
N ILE A 575 -11.91 7.25 1.25
CA ILE A 575 -11.67 8.69 1.30
C ILE A 575 -10.46 9.00 0.41
N MET A 576 -10.52 10.08 -0.35
CA MET A 576 -9.37 10.55 -1.13
C MET A 576 -8.31 11.10 -0.17
N VAL A 577 -7.18 10.41 -0.04
CA VAL A 577 -6.08 10.80 0.86
C VAL A 577 -5.06 11.67 0.13
N LYS A 578 -4.90 11.47 -1.19
CA LYS A 578 -3.96 12.23 -2.02
C LYS A 578 -4.52 12.42 -3.41
N LYS A 579 -4.25 13.56 -4.06
CA LYS A 579 -4.46 13.72 -5.49
C LYS A 579 -3.16 13.33 -6.21
N LYS A 580 -3.20 12.38 -7.14
CA LYS A 580 -2.09 11.91 -7.98
C LYS A 580 -1.44 13.06 -8.76
N SER A 581 -2.21 14.07 -9.17
CA SER A 581 -1.69 15.31 -9.80
C SER A 581 -0.76 16.13 -8.90
N THR A 582 -0.56 15.71 -7.65
CA THR A 582 0.31 16.35 -6.66
C THR A 582 1.50 15.48 -6.24
N LEU A 583 1.59 14.21 -6.67
CA LEU A 583 2.69 13.32 -6.26
C LEU A 583 3.95 13.46 -7.11
N ASP A 584 3.81 13.73 -8.41
CA ASP A 584 4.96 13.96 -9.30
C ASP A 584 5.37 15.44 -9.39
N SER A 585 4.61 16.34 -8.76
CA SER A 585 4.84 17.78 -8.91
C SER A 585 5.01 18.57 -7.62
N ILE A 586 4.48 18.20 -6.44
CA ILE A 586 4.64 19.09 -5.27
C ILE A 586 6.10 19.08 -4.81
N ASP A 587 6.73 20.23 -5.00
CA ASP A 587 7.96 20.62 -4.31
C ASP A 587 7.83 20.39 -2.80
N GLU A 588 8.66 19.52 -2.23
CA GLU A 588 8.65 19.19 -0.79
C GLU A 588 8.66 20.43 0.12
N ARG A 589 9.24 21.56 -0.34
CA ARG A 589 9.25 22.84 0.39
C ARG A 589 7.86 23.42 0.63
N ILE A 590 6.89 23.04 -0.20
CA ILE A 590 5.50 23.51 -0.15
C ILE A 590 4.59 22.45 0.48
N ALA A 591 4.96 21.17 0.46
CA ALA A 591 4.12 20.10 0.98
C ALA A 591 3.83 20.25 2.50
N ASP A 592 4.89 20.48 3.28
CA ASP A 592 4.89 20.35 4.75
C ASP A 592 4.60 21.66 5.51
N ILE A 593 4.29 22.76 4.80
CA ILE A 593 3.99 24.07 5.41
C ILE A 593 2.50 24.26 5.71
N ASP A 594 2.20 25.01 6.77
CA ASP A 594 0.83 25.29 7.23
C ASP A 594 0.04 26.16 6.20
N VAL A 595 -1.28 26.23 6.36
CA VAL A 595 -2.17 26.93 5.43
C VAL A 595 -1.87 28.44 5.37
N GLN A 596 -1.55 29.05 6.51
CA GLN A 596 -1.23 30.48 6.58
C GLN A 596 0.07 30.78 5.85
N TYR A 597 1.08 29.92 6.01
CA TYR A 597 2.35 30.03 5.34
C TYR A 597 2.20 29.78 3.83
N LYS A 598 1.43 28.78 3.40
CA LYS A 598 1.09 28.59 1.97
C LYS A 598 0.51 29.85 1.36
N LYS A 599 -0.43 30.50 2.06
CA LYS A 599 -1.06 31.73 1.60
C LYS A 599 -0.07 32.90 1.52
N VAL A 600 0.70 33.14 2.58
CA VAL A 600 1.70 34.22 2.63
C VAL A 600 2.78 34.04 1.55
N LEU A 601 3.32 32.83 1.43
CA LEU A 601 4.35 32.50 0.46
C LEU A 601 3.82 32.52 -0.98
N GLY A 602 2.59 32.04 -1.21
CA GLY A 602 1.93 32.07 -2.51
C GLY A 602 1.69 33.50 -3.00
N ASN A 603 1.15 34.37 -2.14
CA ASN A 603 0.93 35.79 -2.45
C ASN A 603 2.26 36.51 -2.74
N LEU A 604 3.31 36.23 -1.94
CA LEU A 604 4.64 36.79 -2.17
C LEU A 604 5.24 36.33 -3.50
N ALA A 605 5.19 35.02 -3.78
CA ALA A 605 5.68 34.43 -5.02
C ALA A 605 4.96 35.02 -6.24
N ALA A 606 3.64 35.17 -6.17
CA ALA A 606 2.83 35.76 -7.23
C ALA A 606 3.15 37.25 -7.48
N SER A 607 3.32 38.04 -6.40
CA SER A 607 3.72 39.45 -6.52
C SER A 607 5.08 39.59 -7.22
N PHE A 608 6.09 38.83 -6.77
CA PHE A 608 7.42 38.85 -7.38
C PHE A 608 7.42 38.29 -8.80
N ALA A 609 6.60 37.28 -9.08
CA ALA A 609 6.42 36.73 -10.42
C ALA A 609 5.86 37.78 -11.40
N SER A 610 4.85 38.55 -10.99
CA SER A 610 4.29 39.63 -11.80
C SER A 610 5.35 40.69 -12.13
N SER A 611 6.05 41.20 -11.11
CA SER A 611 7.10 42.20 -11.31
C SER A 611 8.26 41.66 -12.18
N THR A 612 8.64 40.40 -12.01
CA THR A 612 9.69 39.76 -12.83
C THR A 612 9.28 39.70 -14.30
N LEU A 613 8.01 39.41 -14.60
CA LEU A 613 7.48 39.41 -15.97
C LEU A 613 7.46 40.81 -16.59
N GLU A 614 7.11 41.84 -15.80
CA GLU A 614 7.08 43.23 -16.25
C GLU A 614 8.48 43.76 -16.60
N VAL A 615 9.48 43.54 -15.72
CA VAL A 615 10.83 44.10 -15.93
C VAL A 615 11.77 43.18 -16.70
N SER A 616 11.42 41.90 -16.90
CA SER A 616 12.25 40.86 -17.53
C SER A 616 13.67 40.78 -16.96
N ALA A 617 13.84 41.09 -15.68
CA ALA A 617 15.10 41.13 -14.95
C ALA A 617 14.87 40.75 -13.48
N ARG A 618 15.93 40.73 -12.66
CA ARG A 618 15.77 40.55 -11.21
C ARG A 618 15.04 41.77 -10.62
N VAL A 619 14.05 41.54 -9.76
CA VAL A 619 13.26 42.59 -9.09
C VAL A 619 14.08 43.34 -8.04
N ILE A 620 14.92 42.60 -7.32
CA ILE A 620 15.87 43.07 -6.32
C ILE A 620 17.26 42.63 -6.80
N HIS A 621 18.31 43.40 -6.55
CA HIS A 621 19.66 43.09 -7.06
C HIS A 621 19.79 43.11 -8.58
N ARG A 622 19.09 44.07 -9.23
CA ARG A 622 19.04 44.20 -10.70
C ARG A 622 20.42 44.49 -11.29
N ALA A 623 20.98 45.68 -11.06
CA ALA A 623 22.33 46.03 -11.51
C ALA A 623 23.40 45.25 -10.73
N GLY A 624 24.40 44.72 -11.43
CA GLY A 624 25.50 43.99 -10.83
C GLY A 624 26.61 43.60 -11.80
N VAL A 625 27.71 43.12 -11.24
CA VAL A 625 28.93 42.68 -11.94
C VAL A 625 29.38 41.34 -11.40
N SER A 626 29.90 40.46 -12.26
CA SER A 626 30.29 39.10 -11.87
C SER A 626 31.72 38.77 -12.29
N GLY A 627 32.42 38.00 -11.45
CA GLY A 627 33.73 37.44 -11.74
C GLY A 627 33.80 35.95 -11.37
N ARG A 628 34.66 35.21 -12.07
CA ARG A 628 35.01 33.82 -11.81
C ARG A 628 36.41 33.76 -11.18
N GLY A 629 36.60 32.77 -10.33
CA GLY A 629 37.87 32.56 -9.65
C GLY A 629 37.97 31.19 -8.98
N ILE A 630 38.86 31.10 -8.00
CA ILE A 630 39.16 29.88 -7.26
C ILE A 630 39.10 30.16 -5.75
N LEU A 631 38.34 29.34 -5.02
CA LEU A 631 38.39 29.23 -3.56
C LEU A 631 39.40 28.16 -3.18
N ARG A 632 40.44 28.51 -2.43
CA ARG A 632 41.43 27.58 -1.86
C ARG A 632 41.24 27.50 -0.36
N LEU A 633 40.91 26.31 0.14
CA LEU A 633 40.77 26.07 1.57
C LEU A 633 42.14 25.90 2.22
N PHE A 634 42.31 26.43 3.44
CA PHE A 634 43.59 26.34 4.15
C PHE A 634 43.96 24.89 4.50
N ASP A 635 45.27 24.60 4.56
CA ASP A 635 45.79 23.26 4.88
C ASP A 635 45.54 22.82 6.33
N ARG A 636 45.25 23.77 7.23
CA ARG A 636 44.91 23.52 8.63
C ARG A 636 43.67 24.30 9.00
N LEU A 637 42.62 23.58 9.43
CA LEU A 637 41.36 24.13 9.93
C LEU A 637 41.12 23.58 11.35
N PRO A 638 41.83 24.09 12.38
CA PRO A 638 41.90 23.47 13.71
C PRO A 638 40.53 23.37 14.42
N ASP A 639 39.57 24.21 14.07
CA ASP A 639 38.25 24.27 14.70
C ASP A 639 37.11 23.65 13.86
N LEU A 640 37.44 22.97 12.74
CA LEU A 640 36.46 22.38 11.83
C LEU A 640 36.57 20.85 11.77
N PRO A 641 35.58 20.09 12.28
CA PRO A 641 35.51 18.65 12.08
C PRO A 641 35.40 18.27 10.59
N ASP A 642 35.74 17.03 10.25
CA ASP A 642 35.74 16.55 8.87
C ASP A 642 34.41 16.79 8.14
N HIS A 643 34.45 17.65 7.12
CA HIS A 643 33.31 18.03 6.30
C HIS A 643 33.56 17.71 4.81
N GLU A 644 32.50 17.39 4.06
CA GLU A 644 32.60 16.98 2.66
C GLU A 644 33.12 18.10 1.73
N ILE A 645 32.57 19.31 1.86
CA ILE A 645 32.96 20.49 1.07
C ILE A 645 34.18 21.17 1.70
N PHE A 646 34.21 21.32 3.02
CA PHE A 646 35.18 22.15 3.71
C PHE A 646 36.29 21.28 4.30
N SER A 647 36.95 20.48 3.45
CA SER A 647 38.12 19.68 3.86
C SER A 647 39.41 20.48 3.64
N PRO A 648 40.42 20.36 4.52
CA PRO A 648 41.68 21.09 4.36
C PRO A 648 42.35 20.85 2.99
N GLY A 649 42.92 21.90 2.41
CA GLY A 649 43.67 21.88 1.14
C GLY A 649 42.85 21.70 -0.15
N LYS A 650 41.51 21.59 -0.08
CA LYS A 650 40.67 21.52 -1.28
C LYS A 650 40.56 22.87 -2.00
N SER A 651 40.41 22.83 -3.32
CA SER A 651 40.20 24.01 -4.16
C SER A 651 38.95 23.85 -5.02
N TYR A 652 38.16 24.90 -5.15
CA TYR A 652 36.91 24.90 -5.93
C TYR A 652 36.88 26.09 -6.88
N SER A 653 36.31 25.90 -8.08
CA SER A 653 35.96 27.04 -8.92
C SER A 653 34.75 27.77 -8.33
N VAL A 654 34.81 29.10 -8.29
CA VAL A 654 33.75 29.94 -7.74
C VAL A 654 33.35 31.07 -8.69
N ILE A 655 32.11 31.52 -8.57
CA ILE A 655 31.58 32.71 -9.25
C ILE A 655 30.98 33.64 -8.19
N ILE A 656 31.41 34.90 -8.17
CA ILE A 656 30.86 35.95 -7.29
C ILE A 656 30.17 37.01 -8.14
N ARG A 657 28.94 37.38 -7.78
CA ARG A 657 28.20 38.51 -8.33
C ARG A 657 27.97 39.58 -7.26
N HIS A 658 28.52 40.77 -7.49
CA HIS A 658 28.21 41.97 -6.71
C HIS A 658 27.00 42.69 -7.27
N SER A 659 26.22 43.33 -6.40
CA SER A 659 25.01 44.06 -6.80
C SER A 659 24.57 45.06 -5.73
N ASN A 660 23.77 46.04 -6.15
CA ASN A 660 22.99 46.88 -5.24
C ASN A 660 21.80 46.08 -4.69
N ALA A 661 21.29 46.41 -3.52
CA ALA A 661 20.20 45.67 -2.89
C ALA A 661 18.85 46.16 -3.38
N LEU A 662 18.62 47.46 -3.39
CA LEU A 662 17.37 48.06 -3.83
C LEU A 662 17.37 48.27 -5.35
N SER A 663 16.19 48.51 -5.93
CA SER A 663 15.99 48.62 -7.39
C SER A 663 16.52 49.93 -8.00
N THR A 664 17.45 50.61 -7.32
CA THR A 664 18.11 51.80 -7.87
C THR A 664 19.35 51.38 -8.63
N ASP A 665 19.32 51.54 -9.96
CA ASP A 665 20.46 51.29 -10.85
C ASP A 665 21.52 52.43 -10.77
N ASP A 666 21.76 52.96 -9.57
CA ASP A 666 22.66 54.10 -9.28
C ASP A 666 23.59 53.78 -8.11
N ASP A 667 24.84 53.48 -8.44
CA ASP A 667 25.86 53.05 -7.48
C ASP A 667 26.18 54.13 -6.42
N ALA A 668 25.98 55.41 -6.75
CA ALA A 668 26.29 56.54 -5.88
C ALA A 668 25.30 56.70 -4.71
N LYS A 669 24.13 56.07 -4.79
CA LYS A 669 23.13 56.13 -3.71
C LYS A 669 23.54 55.20 -2.56
N PRO A 670 23.40 55.64 -1.30
CA PRO A 670 23.49 54.75 -0.15
C PRO A 670 22.49 53.60 -0.29
N ASP A 671 23.00 52.37 -0.32
CA ASP A 671 22.19 51.17 -0.46
C ASP A 671 22.87 49.99 0.23
N GLY A 672 22.09 48.94 0.53
CA GLY A 672 22.66 47.64 0.81
C GLY A 672 23.40 47.10 -0.40
N ARG A 673 24.54 46.47 -0.17
CA ARG A 673 25.33 45.80 -1.22
C ARG A 673 25.28 44.29 -1.02
N GLY A 674 25.08 43.55 -2.10
CA GLY A 674 25.03 42.09 -2.15
C GLY A 674 26.28 41.48 -2.77
N ALA A 675 26.67 40.31 -2.30
CA ALA A 675 27.69 39.43 -2.89
C ALA A 675 27.14 38.00 -2.94
N SER A 676 26.62 37.58 -4.08
CA SER A 676 26.13 36.21 -4.27
C SER A 676 27.25 35.34 -4.82
N MET A 677 27.59 34.26 -4.12
CA MET A 677 28.70 33.37 -4.44
C MET A 677 28.19 31.96 -4.77
N LYS A 678 28.78 31.35 -5.79
CA LYS A 678 28.51 29.98 -6.23
C LYS A 678 29.80 29.16 -6.16
N ILE A 679 29.76 28.00 -5.52
CA ILE A 679 30.85 27.01 -5.49
C ILE A 679 30.50 25.88 -6.43
N LEU A 680 31.38 25.56 -7.39
CA LEU A 680 31.15 24.57 -8.45
C LEU A 680 31.74 23.18 -8.09
N SER A 681 31.17 22.11 -8.64
CA SER A 681 31.63 20.73 -8.42
C SER A 681 32.83 20.33 -9.29
N ASP A 682 33.74 19.50 -8.76
CA ASP A 682 34.99 19.05 -9.41
C ASP A 682 34.84 18.10 -10.61
N HIS A 683 33.63 17.80 -11.07
CA HIS A 683 33.44 16.87 -12.20
C HIS A 683 33.66 17.56 -13.55
N SER A 684 34.59 16.97 -14.30
CA SER A 684 35.28 17.45 -15.50
C SER A 684 34.39 17.55 -16.75
N ASP A 685 33.43 18.47 -16.77
CA ASP A 685 32.81 18.99 -18.00
C ASP A 685 32.39 20.45 -17.81
N ILE A 686 33.11 21.36 -18.48
CA ILE A 686 33.04 22.82 -18.30
C ILE A 686 31.69 23.42 -18.74
N ILE A 687 30.87 22.67 -19.48
CA ILE A 687 29.63 23.15 -20.10
C ILE A 687 28.39 22.78 -19.26
N THR A 688 28.51 21.84 -18.31
CA THR A 688 27.38 21.31 -17.51
C THR A 688 27.71 21.18 -16.02
N SER A 689 28.64 21.98 -15.49
CA SER A 689 29.02 21.90 -14.08
C SER A 689 27.87 22.31 -13.14
N SER A 690 27.45 21.37 -12.29
CA SER A 690 26.44 21.58 -11.24
C SER A 690 27.02 22.40 -10.07
N SER A 691 26.27 23.38 -9.57
CA SER A 691 26.63 24.10 -8.33
C SER A 691 26.56 23.17 -7.11
N LEU A 692 27.60 23.15 -6.28
CA LEU A 692 27.64 22.49 -4.98
C LEU A 692 26.92 23.31 -3.90
N LEU A 693 27.14 24.62 -3.88
CA LEU A 693 26.65 25.52 -2.83
C LEU A 693 26.48 26.93 -3.40
N ASP A 694 25.27 27.49 -3.23
CA ASP A 694 25.00 28.90 -3.49
C ASP A 694 24.84 29.65 -2.16
N LEU A 695 25.62 30.71 -1.98
CA LEU A 695 25.55 31.64 -0.86
C LEU A 695 25.03 32.98 -1.36
N ILE A 696 24.02 33.52 -0.68
CA ILE A 696 23.50 34.86 -0.95
C ILE A 696 23.90 35.72 0.24
N LEU A 697 24.93 36.55 0.06
CA LEU A 697 25.47 37.39 1.11
C LEU A 697 25.08 38.85 0.86
N LYS A 698 24.96 39.61 1.95
CA LYS A 698 24.74 41.05 1.91
C LYS A 698 25.54 41.78 2.98
N THR A 699 25.72 43.07 2.81
CA THR A 699 26.27 43.96 3.83
C THR A 699 25.33 44.06 5.04
N GLY A 700 25.95 44.22 6.21
CA GLY A 700 25.28 44.22 7.52
C GLY A 700 25.17 42.82 8.13
N ASN A 701 25.63 42.68 9.37
CA ASN A 701 25.67 41.41 10.10
C ASN A 701 24.28 40.91 10.56
N ALA A 702 23.23 41.74 10.45
CA ALA A 702 21.84 41.39 10.73
C ALA A 702 20.87 41.68 9.56
N PHE A 703 19.73 40.99 9.55
CA PHE A 703 18.61 41.21 8.63
C PHE A 703 17.46 41.95 9.33
N HIS A 704 16.66 42.73 8.60
CA HIS A 704 15.63 43.58 9.21
C HIS A 704 14.30 42.85 9.50
N ALA A 705 14.14 41.61 9.01
CA ALA A 705 12.94 40.80 9.21
C ALA A 705 13.30 39.43 9.77
N ARG A 706 12.66 39.01 10.86
CA ARG A 706 13.00 37.73 11.52
C ARG A 706 12.47 36.53 10.74
N SER A 707 11.23 36.63 10.25
CA SER A 707 10.56 35.57 9.49
C SER A 707 10.11 36.08 8.11
N ILE A 708 9.68 35.17 7.24
CA ILE A 708 9.11 35.57 5.95
C ILE A 708 7.77 36.30 6.12
N GLY A 709 6.98 35.97 7.15
CA GLY A 709 5.77 36.71 7.50
C GLY A 709 6.09 38.17 7.85
N ASP A 710 7.11 38.40 8.68
CA ASP A 710 7.56 39.75 9.04
C ASP A 710 8.06 40.52 7.80
N PHE A 711 8.75 39.83 6.88
CA PHE A 711 9.20 40.41 5.62
C PHE A 711 8.04 40.84 4.71
N VAL A 712 6.99 40.02 4.58
CA VAL A 712 5.80 40.37 3.79
C VAL A 712 5.06 41.56 4.42
N ILE A 713 4.89 41.56 5.75
CA ILE A 713 4.27 42.67 6.48
C ILE A 713 5.07 43.95 6.26
N TRP A 714 6.41 43.88 6.37
CA TRP A 714 7.29 45.02 6.12
C TRP A 714 7.13 45.58 4.71
N HIS A 715 7.15 44.70 3.70
CA HIS A 715 7.02 45.08 2.29
C HIS A 715 5.65 45.71 1.98
N ALA A 716 4.56 45.18 2.56
CA ALA A 716 3.20 45.70 2.35
C ALA A 716 2.88 46.97 3.16
N SER A 717 3.65 47.27 4.21
CA SER A 717 3.41 48.42 5.10
C SER A 717 3.93 49.72 4.51
N GLY A 718 3.18 50.82 4.69
CA GLY A 718 3.66 52.18 4.39
C GLY A 718 4.67 52.69 5.43
N HIS A 719 5.35 53.81 5.11
CA HIS A 719 6.42 54.41 5.93
C HIS A 719 6.06 54.56 7.41
N ALA A 720 4.88 55.12 7.73
CA ALA A 720 4.44 55.35 9.11
C ALA A 720 4.28 54.05 9.93
N ALA A 721 3.80 52.97 9.31
CA ALA A 721 3.65 51.67 9.97
C ALA A 721 5.00 51.00 10.22
N ARG A 722 5.95 51.14 9.28
CA ARG A 722 7.33 50.67 9.43
C ARG A 722 8.05 51.40 10.57
N GLU A 723 7.90 52.72 10.66
CA GLU A 723 8.46 53.50 11.79
C GLU A 723 7.89 53.05 13.13
N LEU A 724 6.57 52.80 13.20
CA LEU A 724 5.94 52.32 14.42
C LEU A 724 6.48 50.94 14.83
N TYR A 725 6.66 50.03 13.87
CA TYR A 725 7.28 48.72 14.13
C TYR A 725 8.71 48.85 14.68
N VAL A 726 9.54 49.70 14.05
CA VAL A 726 10.92 49.93 14.50
C VAL A 726 10.99 50.57 15.88
N LYS A 727 10.05 51.44 16.24
CA LYS A 727 9.94 51.98 17.62
C LYS A 727 9.71 50.88 18.66
N HIS A 728 8.98 49.82 18.32
CA HIS A 728 8.76 48.68 19.21
C HIS A 728 9.92 47.67 19.20
N ALA A 729 10.69 47.61 18.12
CA ALA A 729 11.83 46.72 17.95
C ALA A 729 13.10 47.49 17.53
N PRO A 730 13.78 48.20 18.46
CA PRO A 730 14.88 49.10 18.12
C PRO A 730 16.05 48.44 17.38
N HIS A 731 16.38 47.19 17.71
CA HIS A 731 17.43 46.41 17.03
C HIS A 731 17.20 46.25 15.51
N VAL A 732 15.95 46.35 15.03
CA VAL A 732 15.64 46.34 13.59
C VAL A 732 16.16 47.60 12.91
N ARG A 733 16.17 48.75 13.60
CA ARG A 733 16.80 50.00 13.12
C ARG A 733 18.26 49.78 12.85
N ASP A 734 18.96 49.16 13.80
CA ASP A 734 20.39 48.91 13.72
C ASP A 734 20.70 47.93 12.59
N ALA A 735 19.88 46.90 12.41
CA ALA A 735 19.99 45.95 11.30
C ALA A 735 19.75 46.61 9.91
N LEU A 736 18.85 47.59 9.82
CA LEU A 736 18.59 48.35 8.58
C LEU A 736 19.77 49.25 8.24
N TRP A 737 20.15 50.15 9.15
CA TRP A 737 21.23 51.11 8.93
C TRP A 737 22.59 50.43 8.77
N GLY A 738 22.85 49.36 9.54
CA GLY A 738 24.07 48.56 9.42
C GLY A 738 24.21 47.85 8.07
N SER A 739 23.11 47.65 7.33
CA SER A 739 23.16 47.08 5.99
C SER A 739 23.44 48.10 4.89
N ILE A 740 23.21 49.40 5.11
CA ILE A 740 23.37 50.44 4.09
C ILE A 740 24.83 50.90 4.05
N LYS A 741 25.41 50.92 2.85
CA LYS A 741 26.81 51.33 2.64
C LYS A 741 26.95 52.37 1.54
N ARG A 742 27.81 53.37 1.78
CA ARG A 742 28.36 54.31 0.79
C ARG A 742 29.83 53.97 0.62
N THR A 743 30.19 53.46 -0.56
CA THR A 743 31.53 52.93 -0.85
C THR A 743 32.00 53.40 -2.22
N ASP A 744 33.30 53.38 -2.45
CA ASP A 744 33.96 53.58 -3.74
C ASP A 744 34.26 52.26 -4.47
N THR A 745 34.21 51.11 -3.77
CA THR A 745 34.40 49.77 -4.34
C THR A 745 33.56 48.69 -3.63
N TYR A 746 33.16 47.65 -4.36
CA TYR A 746 32.57 46.43 -3.77
C TYR A 746 33.58 45.59 -2.99
N THR A 747 34.87 45.72 -3.31
CA THR A 747 35.92 44.79 -2.88
C THR A 747 36.38 44.99 -1.44
N LYS A 748 36.12 46.17 -0.85
CA LYS A 748 36.47 46.54 0.53
C LYS A 748 35.34 46.31 1.56
N LEU A 749 34.28 45.58 1.20
CA LEU A 749 33.10 45.41 2.05
C LEU A 749 32.99 44.00 2.65
N HIS A 750 32.41 43.92 3.86
CA HIS A 750 32.05 42.66 4.50
C HIS A 750 30.63 42.23 4.14
N TYR A 751 30.47 40.96 3.78
CA TYR A 751 29.18 40.38 3.39
C TYR A 751 28.83 39.18 4.27
N TYR A 752 27.57 39.09 4.67
CA TYR A 752 27.04 38.10 5.61
C TYR A 752 25.86 37.36 4.99
N SER A 753 25.75 36.09 5.29
CA SER A 753 24.57 35.26 4.93
C SER A 753 23.33 35.61 5.76
N ASN A 754 23.53 36.14 6.98
CA ASN A 754 22.56 36.43 8.05
C ASN A 754 21.73 35.24 8.55
N THR A 755 21.21 34.44 7.63
CA THR A 755 20.47 33.20 7.86
C THR A 755 21.41 32.05 8.19
N SER A 756 20.93 31.12 9.03
CA SER A 756 21.71 29.95 9.44
C SER A 756 21.39 28.75 8.56
N ARG A 757 22.38 27.92 8.26
CA ARG A 757 22.20 26.63 7.58
C ARG A 757 22.51 25.47 8.50
N LEU A 758 21.97 24.31 8.15
CA LEU A 758 22.30 23.05 8.82
C LEU A 758 23.59 22.50 8.21
N PHE A 759 24.60 22.26 9.05
CA PHE A 759 25.92 21.81 8.67
C PHE A 759 26.16 20.40 9.23
N ARG A 760 26.38 19.41 8.37
CA ARG A 760 26.48 17.99 8.72
C ARG A 760 27.89 17.47 8.48
N PHE A 761 28.53 16.99 9.53
CA PHE A 761 29.89 16.43 9.48
C PHE A 761 29.88 14.95 9.03
N LYS A 762 31.03 14.43 8.59
CA LYS A 762 31.15 13.03 8.14
C LYS A 762 30.88 12.00 9.25
N ASP A 763 31.01 12.39 10.51
CA ASP A 763 30.69 11.57 11.68
C ASP A 763 29.20 11.58 12.07
N GLY A 764 28.37 12.32 11.33
CA GLY A 764 26.92 12.43 11.57
C GLY A 764 26.51 13.53 12.57
N ARG A 765 27.45 14.29 13.14
CA ARG A 765 27.11 15.45 13.99
C ARG A 765 26.53 16.59 13.14
N GLU A 766 25.58 17.33 13.71
CA GLU A 766 24.95 18.49 13.07
C GLU A 766 25.15 19.77 13.90
N MET A 767 25.45 20.88 13.22
CA MET A 767 25.57 22.22 13.80
C MET A 767 24.88 23.28 12.94
N TYR A 768 24.59 24.43 13.52
CA TYR A 768 24.19 25.62 12.75
C TYR A 768 25.43 26.39 12.30
N VAL A 769 25.41 26.88 11.06
CA VAL A 769 26.51 27.66 10.48
C VAL A 769 26.00 28.96 9.85
N LYS A 770 26.78 30.04 9.99
CA LYS A 770 26.67 31.29 9.23
C LYS A 770 27.95 31.52 8.44
N PHE A 771 27.79 32.09 7.25
CA PHE A 771 28.88 32.42 6.33
C PHE A 771 29.12 33.93 6.30
N LYS A 772 30.39 34.31 6.25
CA LYS A 772 30.87 35.69 6.11
C LYS A 772 31.97 35.74 5.04
N LEU A 773 31.93 36.74 4.18
CA LEU A 773 32.95 37.05 3.18
C LEU A 773 33.56 38.39 3.55
N ARG A 774 34.86 38.45 3.79
CA ARG A 774 35.59 39.68 4.13
C ARG A 774 36.65 40.01 3.08
N PRO A 775 37.04 41.28 2.91
CA PRO A 775 38.20 41.65 2.12
C PRO A 775 39.47 40.96 2.64
N TYR A 776 40.43 40.76 1.75
CA TYR A 776 41.78 40.34 2.12
C TYR A 776 42.53 41.52 2.77
N ASP A 777 43.29 41.26 3.83
CA ASP A 777 44.05 42.30 4.53
C ASP A 777 45.36 42.59 3.75
N ASP A 778 45.49 43.77 3.16
CA ASP A 778 46.75 44.24 2.58
C ASP A 778 47.59 44.93 3.68
N GLU A 779 48.92 44.91 3.59
CA GLU A 779 49.86 45.37 4.64
C GLU A 779 49.72 46.85 5.05
N GLU A 780 48.90 47.64 4.36
CA GLU A 780 48.75 49.10 4.55
C GLU A 780 47.38 49.56 5.12
N GLU A 781 46.32 48.73 5.17
CA GLU A 781 45.00 49.12 5.71
C GLU A 781 44.26 47.94 6.39
N GLU A 782 43.99 48.01 7.70
CA GLU A 782 43.03 47.11 8.39
C GLU A 782 41.60 47.56 8.02
N LEU A 783 40.99 46.90 7.03
CA LEU A 783 39.62 47.19 6.60
C LEU A 783 38.62 46.57 7.58
N GLY A 784 38.08 47.41 8.48
CA GLY A 784 37.08 47.00 9.47
C GLY A 784 35.64 46.89 8.93
N GLU A 785 34.74 46.27 9.71
CA GLU A 785 33.31 46.10 9.38
C GLU A 785 32.54 47.43 9.20
N GLU A 786 33.10 48.52 9.75
CA GLU A 786 32.60 49.89 9.69
C GLU A 786 32.85 50.55 8.33
N THR A 787 33.63 49.93 7.43
CA THR A 787 33.92 50.47 6.10
C THR A 787 32.64 50.80 5.34
N GLY A 788 32.57 52.03 4.83
CA GLY A 788 31.43 52.57 4.08
C GLY A 788 30.13 52.74 4.89
N LYS A 789 30.17 52.72 6.23
CA LYS A 789 28.98 52.91 7.08
C LYS A 789 28.36 54.30 6.87
N VAL A 790 27.04 54.34 6.91
CA VAL A 790 26.25 55.57 6.80
C VAL A 790 25.60 55.85 8.15
N GLU A 791 25.79 57.07 8.67
CA GLU A 791 25.20 57.47 9.94
C GLU A 791 23.66 57.63 9.84
N PRO A 792 22.89 57.09 10.80
CA PRO A 792 21.43 57.18 10.78
C PRO A 792 20.90 58.62 10.85
N THR A 793 20.28 59.10 9.78
CA THR A 793 19.65 60.44 9.73
C THR A 793 18.18 60.44 10.19
N SER A 794 17.55 59.27 10.29
CA SER A 794 16.14 59.08 10.64
C SER A 794 15.88 57.73 11.34
N ILE A 795 14.63 57.49 11.77
CA ILE A 795 14.23 56.24 12.45
C ILE A 795 14.35 55.05 11.50
N ILE A 796 13.81 55.19 10.28
CA ILE A 796 14.05 54.27 9.17
C ILE A 796 14.70 55.06 8.03
N PRO A 797 15.58 54.46 7.22
CA PRO A 797 16.10 55.11 6.03
C PRO A 797 14.94 55.61 5.18
N THR A 798 14.84 56.92 4.95
CA THR A 798 13.81 57.48 4.10
C THR A 798 14.03 56.95 2.69
N GLU A 799 13.04 56.27 2.12
CA GLU A 799 13.00 56.03 0.68
C GLU A 799 13.13 57.41 0.02
N PHE A 800 14.01 57.57 -0.97
CA PHE A 800 14.28 58.84 -1.67
C PHE A 800 15.16 59.85 -0.90
N ILE A 801 16.44 59.53 -0.73
CA ILE A 801 17.46 60.59 -0.70
C ILE A 801 17.32 61.35 -2.02
N SER A 802 17.16 62.69 -1.91
CA SER A 802 17.19 63.68 -3.00
C SER A 802 18.27 63.37 -4.05
N PRO A 803 18.13 63.85 -5.30
CA PRO A 803 19.19 63.67 -6.30
C PRO A 803 20.54 64.02 -5.68
N VAL A 804 21.45 63.04 -5.65
CA VAL A 804 22.82 63.29 -5.24
C VAL A 804 23.33 64.41 -6.13
N SER A 805 23.72 65.55 -5.56
CA SER A 805 24.38 66.61 -6.32
C SER A 805 25.65 66.02 -6.90
N ARG A 806 25.69 65.82 -8.22
CA ARG A 806 26.87 65.27 -8.93
C ARG A 806 27.99 66.32 -9.11
N ASP A 807 27.91 67.44 -8.39
CA ASP A 807 28.84 68.56 -8.46
C ASP A 807 29.70 68.60 -7.19
N GLU A 808 30.76 67.80 -7.14
CA GLU A 808 31.92 68.07 -6.29
C GLU A 808 33.17 68.05 -7.19
N CYS A 809 33.86 69.19 -7.26
CA CYS A 809 35.17 69.32 -7.90
C CYS A 809 36.22 68.59 -7.07
N ASP A 810 37.13 67.86 -7.72
CA ASP A 810 38.38 67.41 -7.08
C ASP A 810 39.23 68.63 -6.66
N ASP A 811 40.15 68.44 -5.69
CA ASP A 811 41.19 69.40 -5.27
C ASP A 811 42.10 69.92 -6.41
N LYS A 812 41.88 69.47 -7.65
CA LYS A 812 42.57 69.88 -8.87
C LYS A 812 41.67 70.51 -9.95
N GLY A 813 40.41 70.86 -9.64
CA GLY A 813 39.58 71.71 -10.50
C GLY A 813 39.10 71.10 -11.83
N GLY A 814 38.89 69.78 -11.90
CA GLY A 814 38.26 69.09 -13.03
C GLY A 814 36.86 68.54 -12.71
N PRO A 815 35.94 68.42 -13.68
CA PRO A 815 34.61 67.84 -13.45
C PRO A 815 34.70 66.31 -13.28
N LYS A 816 34.32 65.80 -12.11
CA LYS A 816 34.24 64.36 -11.82
C LYS A 816 32.83 63.86 -12.09
N GLN A 817 32.53 63.54 -13.34
CA GLN A 817 31.21 63.00 -13.70
C GLN A 817 31.13 61.54 -13.26
N GLN A 818 30.67 61.27 -12.03
CA GLN A 818 30.49 59.90 -11.52
C GLN A 818 29.48 59.15 -12.42
N LEU A 819 29.98 58.10 -13.09
CA LEU A 819 29.18 57.19 -13.92
C LEU A 819 28.16 56.45 -13.05
N LEU A 820 26.96 56.18 -13.61
CA LEU A 820 25.85 55.52 -12.90
C LEU A 820 26.23 54.16 -12.27
N LEU A 821 27.18 53.44 -12.88
CA LEU A 821 27.58 52.08 -12.49
C LEU A 821 29.08 51.99 -12.15
N PHE A 822 29.65 53.04 -11.56
CA PHE A 822 31.09 53.13 -11.30
C PHE A 822 31.64 52.01 -10.38
N LEU A 823 30.84 51.44 -9.48
CA LEU A 823 31.29 50.31 -8.63
C LEU A 823 31.44 49.04 -9.46
N ALA A 824 30.57 48.85 -10.45
CA ALA A 824 30.70 47.75 -11.39
C ALA A 824 31.93 47.90 -12.28
N ASP A 825 32.26 49.13 -12.69
CA ASP A 825 33.45 49.43 -13.48
C ASP A 825 34.75 49.26 -12.67
N ASP A 826 34.80 49.76 -11.43
CA ASP A 826 35.94 49.55 -10.51
C ASP A 826 36.21 48.05 -10.28
N PHE A 827 35.17 47.24 -10.08
CA PHE A 827 35.35 45.79 -9.94
C PHE A 827 35.94 45.15 -11.20
N ARG A 828 35.53 45.60 -12.40
CA ARG A 828 36.11 45.12 -13.67
C ARG A 828 37.59 45.45 -13.78
N GLU A 829 37.94 46.69 -13.48
CA GLU A 829 39.33 47.15 -13.52
C GLU A 829 40.21 46.38 -12.54
N ARG A 830 39.73 46.14 -11.30
CA ARG A 830 40.47 45.38 -10.29
C ARG A 830 40.67 43.91 -10.65
N VAL A 831 39.67 43.23 -11.20
CA VAL A 831 39.84 41.84 -11.66
C VAL A 831 40.89 41.76 -12.77
N LEU A 832 40.96 42.76 -13.65
CA LEU A 832 41.96 42.83 -14.73
C LEU A 832 43.35 43.30 -14.25
N SER A 833 43.43 43.96 -13.10
CA SER A 833 44.69 44.42 -12.50
C SER A 833 45.61 43.26 -12.05
N PRO A 834 46.93 43.50 -11.88
CA PRO A 834 47.87 42.47 -11.41
C PRO A 834 47.52 41.91 -10.02
N ASP A 835 46.97 42.76 -9.15
CA ASP A 835 46.66 42.43 -7.76
C ASP A 835 45.39 41.56 -7.62
N ARG A 836 44.60 41.46 -8.71
CA ARG A 836 43.33 40.73 -8.79
C ARG A 836 42.37 41.15 -7.66
N VAL A 837 41.26 40.42 -7.49
CA VAL A 837 40.37 40.62 -6.34
C VAL A 837 40.48 39.43 -5.41
N ARG A 838 40.78 39.68 -4.14
CA ARG A 838 40.97 38.67 -3.09
C ARG A 838 39.95 38.83 -1.97
N TYR A 839 39.43 37.72 -1.47
CA TYR A 839 38.55 37.66 -0.29
C TYR A 839 38.92 36.51 0.62
N ILE A 840 38.53 36.61 1.89
CA ILE A 840 38.58 35.50 2.84
C ILE A 840 37.16 35.04 3.16
N LEU A 841 36.93 33.73 3.03
CA LEU A 841 35.68 33.08 3.44
C LEU A 841 35.79 32.64 4.91
N GLN A 842 34.87 33.13 5.73
CA GLN A 842 34.76 32.85 7.15
C GLN A 842 33.50 32.05 7.47
N LEU A 843 33.61 31.19 8.49
CA LEU A 843 32.48 30.48 9.08
C LEU A 843 32.30 30.89 10.54
N GLN A 844 31.05 30.88 10.99
CA GLN A 844 30.65 30.99 12.38
C GLN A 844 29.76 29.78 12.70
N MET A 845 30.09 29.00 13.73
CA MET A 845 29.38 27.76 14.05
C MET A 845 28.82 27.76 15.47
N ARG A 846 27.66 27.13 15.65
CA ARG A 846 27.01 26.97 16.94
C ARG A 846 26.32 25.59 17.06
N PRO A 847 26.41 24.90 18.21
CA PRO A 847 25.67 23.67 18.46
C PRO A 847 24.15 23.89 18.40
N ILE A 848 23.41 22.89 17.91
CA ILE A 848 21.95 22.94 17.84
C ILE A 848 21.37 22.78 19.26
N PRO A 849 20.63 23.78 19.80
CA PRO A 849 20.02 23.65 21.12
C PRO A 849 19.00 22.50 21.17
N SER A 850 18.81 21.86 22.32
CA SER A 850 17.74 20.87 22.52
C SER A 850 16.36 21.51 22.66
N ASP A 851 16.31 22.73 23.21
CA ASP A 851 15.11 23.52 23.45
C ASP A 851 14.66 24.31 22.20
N GLU A 852 13.35 24.36 21.95
CA GLU A 852 12.77 24.99 20.76
C GLU A 852 12.87 26.53 20.80
N ALA A 853 12.65 27.15 21.96
CA ALA A 853 12.79 28.60 22.10
C ALA A 853 14.26 29.01 21.90
N ALA A 854 15.21 28.24 22.44
CA ALA A 854 16.63 28.45 22.20
C ALA A 854 17.02 28.26 20.72
N ARG A 855 16.38 27.35 19.99
CA ARG A 855 16.57 27.20 18.53
C ARG A 855 16.05 28.43 17.78
N GLU A 856 14.85 28.92 18.10
CA GLU A 856 14.31 30.13 17.47
C GLU A 856 15.23 31.34 17.69
N VAL A 857 15.76 31.52 18.91
CA VAL A 857 16.75 32.57 19.19
C VAL A 857 18.05 32.37 18.41
N ALA A 858 18.50 31.12 18.22
CA ALA A 858 19.70 30.83 17.43
C ALA A 858 19.49 31.11 15.92
N LEU A 859 18.27 30.95 15.42
CA LEU A 859 17.90 31.13 14.02
C LEU A 859 17.41 32.55 13.69
N ASP A 860 17.15 33.37 14.70
CA ASP A 860 16.79 34.78 14.54
C ASP A 860 17.90 35.55 13.80
N CYS A 861 17.63 35.91 12.55
CA CYS A 861 18.57 36.63 11.70
C CYS A 861 18.58 38.15 11.95
N THR A 862 17.72 38.67 12.82
CA THR A 862 17.70 40.09 13.21
C THR A 862 18.74 40.44 14.26
N LYS A 863 19.39 39.43 14.84
CA LYS A 863 20.42 39.60 15.86
C LYS A 863 21.68 38.83 15.45
N PRO A 864 22.86 39.48 15.47
CA PRO A 864 24.11 38.76 15.27
C PRO A 864 24.34 37.78 16.44
N TRP A 865 25.10 36.72 16.19
CA TRP A 865 25.54 35.84 17.27
C TRP A 865 26.64 36.53 18.10
N ASP A 866 26.68 36.22 19.39
CA ASP A 866 27.70 36.72 20.32
C ASP A 866 29.08 36.21 19.89
N GLU A 867 29.90 37.10 19.32
CA GLU A 867 31.21 36.75 18.75
C GLU A 867 32.21 36.27 19.82
N ALA A 868 32.04 36.69 21.08
CA ALA A 868 32.87 36.21 22.18
C ALA A 868 32.60 34.72 22.49
N LYS A 869 31.40 34.22 22.15
CA LYS A 869 31.02 32.81 22.34
C LYS A 869 31.16 31.98 21.08
N PHE A 870 30.88 32.58 19.93
CA PHE A 870 30.89 31.92 18.62
C PHE A 870 31.74 32.77 17.66
N PRO A 871 33.08 32.68 17.72
CA PRO A 871 33.94 33.51 16.88
C PRO A 871 33.85 33.11 15.40
N HIS A 872 34.13 34.07 14.52
CA HIS A 872 34.38 33.79 13.11
C HIS A 872 35.79 33.22 12.96
N PHE A 873 35.96 32.21 12.11
CA PHE A 873 37.28 31.68 11.75
C PHE A 873 37.42 31.58 10.24
N ASP A 874 38.65 31.80 9.77
CA ASP A 874 39.02 31.80 8.35
C ASP A 874 39.11 30.38 7.80
N VAL A 875 38.47 30.13 6.65
CA VAL A 875 38.34 28.77 6.08
C VAL A 875 38.99 28.63 4.71
N GLY A 876 39.04 29.71 3.93
CA GLY A 876 39.78 29.71 2.67
C GLY A 876 39.87 31.09 2.04
N GLU A 877 40.83 31.21 1.13
CA GLU A 877 41.08 32.39 0.31
C GLU A 877 40.39 32.25 -1.04
N ILE A 878 39.78 33.33 -1.52
CA ILE A 878 39.15 33.40 -2.83
C ILE A 878 39.92 34.39 -3.68
N LEU A 879 40.37 33.94 -4.85
CA LEU A 879 41.01 34.76 -5.87
C LEU A 879 40.11 34.83 -7.10
N ILE A 880 39.63 36.03 -7.45
CA ILE A 880 38.84 36.29 -8.67
C ILE A 880 39.77 36.87 -9.74
N ASP A 881 39.91 36.16 -10.85
CA ASP A 881 40.88 36.46 -11.91
C ASP A 881 40.27 36.54 -13.32
N GLN A 882 38.98 36.21 -13.47
CA GLN A 882 38.28 36.24 -14.75
C GLN A 882 36.95 37.01 -14.65
N LEU A 883 36.66 37.88 -15.62
CA LEU A 883 35.35 38.52 -15.73
C LEU A 883 34.35 37.65 -16.49
N LEU A 884 33.09 37.65 -16.05
CA LEU A 884 31.99 37.13 -16.86
C LEU A 884 31.46 38.24 -17.75
N ASP A 885 30.99 37.86 -18.94
CA ASP A 885 30.30 38.82 -19.79
C ASP A 885 28.94 39.24 -19.17
N ARG A 886 28.32 40.28 -19.74
CA ARG A 886 27.08 40.83 -19.20
C ARG A 886 25.92 39.84 -19.30
N GLU A 887 25.85 39.04 -20.36
CA GLU A 887 24.76 38.08 -20.59
C GLU A 887 24.87 36.88 -19.64
N GLU A 888 26.07 36.34 -19.48
CA GLU A 888 26.43 35.32 -18.51
C GLU A 888 26.11 35.79 -17.08
N SER A 889 26.61 36.98 -16.69
CA SER A 889 26.33 37.59 -15.38
C SER A 889 24.83 37.75 -15.12
N GLU A 890 24.07 38.17 -16.13
CA GLU A 890 22.62 38.28 -16.01
C GLU A 890 21.94 36.92 -15.97
N SER A 891 22.38 35.93 -16.72
CA SER A 891 21.79 34.58 -16.71
C SER A 891 22.02 33.79 -15.41
N LEU A 892 23.01 34.18 -14.59
CA LEU A 892 23.38 33.48 -13.35
C LEU A 892 22.18 33.19 -12.43
N GLU A 893 22.18 31.98 -11.90
CA GLU A 893 21.09 31.41 -11.11
C GLU A 893 21.58 31.07 -9.71
N PHE A 894 21.21 31.88 -8.71
CA PHE A 894 21.50 31.62 -7.30
C PHE A 894 20.24 31.11 -6.61
N ASN A 895 20.31 29.94 -5.95
CA ASN A 895 19.22 29.44 -5.11
C ASN A 895 19.77 28.84 -3.80
N PRO A 896 19.31 29.30 -2.62
CA PRO A 896 19.81 28.80 -1.35
C PRO A 896 19.52 27.30 -1.11
N PHE A 897 18.54 26.70 -1.81
CA PHE A 897 18.10 25.30 -1.61
C PHE A 897 18.80 24.28 -2.54
N ARG A 898 19.97 24.61 -3.10
CA ARG A 898 20.77 23.60 -3.82
C ARG A 898 21.15 22.48 -2.85
N ARG A 899 20.59 21.29 -3.05
CA ARG A 899 20.81 20.13 -2.17
C ARG A 899 22.26 19.69 -2.22
N CYS A 900 22.94 19.75 -1.07
CA CYS A 900 24.22 19.13 -0.83
C CYS A 900 24.09 18.19 0.38
N ARG A 901 24.82 17.06 0.41
CA ARG A 901 24.78 16.12 1.54
C ARG A 901 25.30 16.74 2.85
N GLY A 902 26.29 17.63 2.77
CA GLY A 902 26.90 18.29 3.93
C GLY A 902 26.22 19.56 4.43
N ILE A 903 25.45 20.27 3.60
CA ILE A 903 24.86 21.58 3.95
C ILE A 903 23.43 21.65 3.44
N ASP A 904 22.51 22.06 4.30
CA ASP A 904 21.07 22.08 4.00
C ASP A 904 20.36 23.33 4.53
N VAL A 905 19.23 23.67 3.91
CA VAL A 905 18.36 24.75 4.37
C VAL A 905 17.49 24.23 5.52
N ILE A 906 17.38 25.02 6.58
CA ILE A 906 16.55 24.67 7.73
C ILE A 906 15.08 24.88 7.35
N ARG A 907 14.29 23.80 7.38
CA ARG A 907 12.87 23.85 7.03
C ARG A 907 12.05 24.52 8.14
N ALA A 908 11.05 25.29 7.73
CA ALA A 908 10.05 25.89 8.61
C ALA A 908 8.66 25.38 8.22
N THR A 909 7.80 25.13 9.19
CA THR A 909 6.41 24.74 9.00
C THR A 909 5.46 25.93 9.02
N SER A 910 5.84 27.05 9.64
CA SER A 910 5.03 28.27 9.77
C SER A 910 5.76 29.53 9.30
N CYS A 911 5.01 30.54 8.82
CA CYS A 911 5.57 31.80 8.33
C CYS A 911 6.10 32.73 9.43
N THR A 912 5.90 32.38 10.70
CA THR A 912 6.38 33.11 11.88
C THR A 912 7.68 32.57 12.45
N GLN A 913 8.12 31.37 12.05
CA GLN A 913 9.39 30.78 12.48
C GLN A 913 10.57 31.49 11.82
N SER A 914 11.69 31.62 12.54
CA SER A 914 12.86 32.36 12.04
C SER A 914 13.50 31.67 10.82
N ALA A 915 13.42 30.32 10.74
CA ALA A 915 13.86 29.54 9.58
C ALA A 915 13.03 29.79 8.30
N SER A 916 11.82 30.37 8.41
CA SER A 916 10.91 30.54 7.27
C SER A 916 11.45 31.49 6.19
N LEU A 917 12.36 32.40 6.55
CA LEU A 917 12.92 33.38 5.63
C LEU A 917 13.72 32.71 4.51
N ASP A 918 14.75 31.91 4.85
CA ASP A 918 15.57 31.22 3.84
C ASP A 918 14.80 30.09 3.15
N HIS A 919 13.94 29.38 3.90
CA HIS A 919 13.04 28.36 3.36
C HIS A 919 12.14 28.91 2.26
N GLY A 920 11.38 29.98 2.53
CA GLY A 920 10.44 30.56 1.58
C GLY A 920 11.13 31.30 0.43
N ARG A 921 12.24 32.00 0.68
CA ARG A 921 13.04 32.61 -0.39
C ARG A 921 13.49 31.58 -1.41
N SER A 922 13.85 30.37 -0.99
CA SER A 922 14.25 29.33 -1.94
C SER A 922 13.19 28.98 -2.99
N VAL A 923 11.90 29.06 -2.62
CA VAL A 923 10.77 28.80 -3.51
C VAL A 923 10.55 30.00 -4.44
N VAL A 924 10.49 31.21 -3.89
CA VAL A 924 10.29 32.45 -4.67
C VAL A 924 11.39 32.64 -5.70
N TYR A 925 12.64 32.40 -5.32
CA TYR A 925 13.80 32.54 -6.21
C TYR A 925 13.73 31.56 -7.39
N GLU A 926 13.28 30.34 -7.16
CA GLU A 926 13.16 29.32 -8.21
C GLU A 926 12.05 29.68 -9.21
N ILE A 927 10.90 30.17 -8.73
CA ILE A 927 9.79 30.62 -9.59
C ILE A 927 10.23 31.82 -10.44
N CYS A 928 10.78 32.87 -9.81
CA CYS A 928 11.21 34.07 -10.53
C CYS A 928 12.33 33.76 -11.54
N ARG A 929 13.21 32.81 -11.22
CA ARG A 929 14.24 32.32 -12.14
C ARG A 929 13.64 31.71 -13.40
N HIS A 930 12.64 30.83 -13.29
CA HIS A 930 11.98 30.22 -14.47
C HIS A 930 11.39 31.30 -15.37
N LEU A 931 10.68 32.26 -14.76
CA LEU A 931 10.05 33.37 -15.48
C LEU A 931 11.06 34.27 -16.20
N ARG A 932 12.12 34.67 -15.49
CA ARG A 932 13.20 35.51 -16.03
C ARG A 932 13.93 34.85 -17.19
N ASN A 933 14.18 33.55 -17.09
CA ASN A 933 14.87 32.77 -18.13
C ASN A 933 13.90 32.23 -19.20
N LYS A 934 12.64 32.69 -19.21
CA LYS A 934 11.59 32.29 -20.18
C LYS A 934 11.38 30.78 -20.26
N LYS A 935 11.58 30.07 -19.14
CA LYS A 935 11.33 28.63 -19.01
C LYS A 935 9.88 28.38 -18.55
N PRO A 936 9.26 27.26 -18.96
CA PRO A 936 7.93 26.89 -18.47
C PRO A 936 7.96 26.65 -16.96
N LEU A 937 6.86 26.96 -16.27
CA LEU A 937 6.71 26.65 -14.85
C LEU A 937 6.21 25.20 -14.68
N PRO A 938 6.80 24.41 -13.77
CA PRO A 938 6.23 23.17 -13.29
C PRO A 938 4.79 23.35 -12.78
N GLU A 939 3.98 22.31 -12.97
CA GLU A 939 2.55 22.36 -12.64
C GLU A 939 2.26 22.76 -11.19
N SER A 940 3.09 22.30 -10.25
CA SER A 940 2.92 22.59 -8.83
C SER A 940 3.12 24.05 -8.48
N TRP A 941 4.18 24.69 -8.98
CA TRP A 941 4.44 26.10 -8.75
C TRP A 941 3.41 26.98 -9.45
N ARG A 942 2.97 26.58 -10.64
CA ARG A 942 1.88 27.30 -11.32
C ARG A 942 0.59 27.25 -10.52
N ARG A 943 0.15 26.06 -10.08
CA ARG A 943 -1.03 25.93 -9.21
C ARG A 943 -0.86 26.69 -7.91
N PHE A 944 0.34 26.66 -7.32
CA PHE A 944 0.65 27.39 -6.11
C PHE A 944 0.51 28.91 -6.28
N VAL A 945 0.96 29.46 -7.41
CA VAL A 945 0.77 30.88 -7.79
C VAL A 945 -0.69 31.19 -8.13
N ASP A 946 -1.38 30.32 -8.87
CA ASP A 946 -2.78 30.52 -9.29
C ASP A 946 -3.77 30.50 -8.11
N GLN A 947 -3.45 29.73 -7.06
CA GLN A 947 -4.18 29.66 -5.80
C GLN A 947 -3.97 30.89 -4.90
N SER A 948 -3.02 31.75 -5.23
CA SER A 948 -2.80 33.00 -4.50
C SER A 948 -3.89 34.04 -4.78
N ASP A 949 -4.02 35.01 -3.87
CA ASP A 949 -4.95 36.14 -4.02
C ASP A 949 -4.48 37.11 -5.13
N VAL A 950 -3.20 37.06 -5.50
CA VAL A 950 -2.58 37.93 -6.51
C VAL A 950 -2.63 37.24 -7.87
N LYS A 951 -3.40 37.78 -8.82
CA LYS A 951 -3.50 37.21 -10.16
C LYS A 951 -2.32 37.61 -11.03
N VAL A 952 -1.57 36.61 -11.50
CA VAL A 952 -0.43 36.79 -12.41
C VAL A 952 -0.88 36.51 -13.84
N ASN A 953 -0.66 37.46 -14.75
CA ASN A 953 -0.96 37.27 -16.16
C ASN A 953 0.25 36.70 -16.92
N PHE A 954 0.19 35.42 -17.31
CA PHE A 954 1.25 34.78 -18.08
C PHE A 954 1.18 35.04 -19.61
N SER A 955 0.21 35.82 -20.10
CA SER A 955 0.02 36.04 -21.55
C SER A 955 1.22 36.73 -22.22
N GLY A 956 1.99 37.52 -21.47
CA GLY A 956 3.19 38.22 -21.96
C GLY A 956 4.43 37.32 -22.16
N CYS A 957 4.40 36.08 -21.68
CA CYS A 957 5.47 35.10 -21.87
C CYS A 957 4.88 33.74 -22.25
N PRO A 958 4.74 33.43 -23.55
CA PRO A 958 4.06 32.22 -24.03
C PRO A 958 4.65 30.92 -23.49
N MET A 959 5.95 30.92 -23.19
CA MET A 959 6.64 29.76 -22.59
C MET A 959 6.35 29.62 -21.09
N ALA A 960 6.23 30.72 -20.33
CA ALA A 960 5.80 30.67 -18.93
C ALA A 960 4.31 30.31 -18.79
N GLY A 961 3.49 30.67 -19.80
CA GLY A 961 2.10 30.25 -19.92
C GLY A 961 1.91 28.80 -20.39
N LYS A 962 2.96 28.13 -20.88
CA LYS A 962 2.95 26.69 -21.16
C LYS A 962 3.31 25.92 -19.90
N LEU A 963 2.51 24.89 -19.60
CA LEU A 963 2.88 23.92 -18.58
C LEU A 963 4.10 23.15 -19.09
N GLU A 964 5.07 22.94 -18.20
CA GLU A 964 6.02 21.84 -18.38
C GLU A 964 5.24 20.54 -18.12
N THR A 965 4.41 20.16 -19.08
CA THR A 965 4.08 18.75 -19.25
C THR A 965 5.41 18.08 -19.54
N SER A 966 5.68 16.94 -18.91
CA SER A 966 6.77 16.04 -19.27
C SER A 966 6.55 15.50 -20.69
N THR A 967 6.64 16.38 -21.68
CA THR A 967 6.33 16.16 -23.09
C THR A 967 7.55 16.49 -23.90
N GLY A 968 8.58 15.66 -23.75
CA GLY A 968 9.23 15.10 -24.92
C GLY A 968 8.40 13.88 -25.33
N SER A 969 7.67 13.98 -26.44
CA SER A 969 7.06 12.88 -27.22
C SER A 969 6.81 11.56 -26.48
N ASN A 970 5.58 11.28 -26.08
CA ASN A 970 4.95 9.96 -26.22
C ASN A 970 3.43 10.13 -26.14
N LYS A 971 2.69 9.40 -26.97
CA LYS A 971 1.24 9.14 -26.77
C LYS A 971 1.01 8.82 -25.28
N GLU A 972 -0.10 9.26 -24.68
CA GLU A 972 -0.51 8.85 -23.32
C GLU A 972 -0.20 7.36 -23.11
N GLU A 973 0.93 7.09 -22.45
CA GLU A 973 1.53 5.77 -22.46
C GLU A 973 0.79 4.98 -21.39
N VAL A 974 0.01 3.99 -21.82
CA VAL A 974 -0.68 3.07 -20.91
C VAL A 974 0.36 2.52 -19.93
N THR A 975 0.18 2.69 -18.61
CA THR A 975 1.19 2.40 -17.58
C THR A 975 1.73 0.97 -17.65
N LEU A 976 0.89 0.04 -18.10
CA LEU A 976 1.20 -1.38 -18.24
C LEU A 976 1.48 -1.79 -19.70
N ALA A 977 1.69 -0.82 -20.59
CA ALA A 977 2.08 -1.06 -21.97
C ALA A 977 3.29 -2.01 -22.00
N ARG A 978 3.23 -2.96 -22.92
CA ARG A 978 4.27 -3.99 -23.07
C ARG A 978 4.39 -4.39 -24.53
N PRO A 979 5.60 -4.79 -24.98
CA PRO A 979 5.80 -5.26 -26.34
C PRO A 979 4.92 -6.46 -26.71
N TRP A 980 4.60 -6.58 -28.00
CA TRP A 980 3.75 -7.66 -28.53
C TRP A 980 4.27 -9.06 -28.18
N HIS A 981 5.60 -9.26 -28.14
CA HIS A 981 6.20 -10.56 -27.82
C HIS A 981 6.00 -10.95 -26.35
N ILE A 982 5.94 -9.98 -25.43
CA ILE A 982 5.57 -10.23 -24.02
C ILE A 982 4.09 -10.62 -23.94
N THR A 983 3.22 -9.95 -24.68
CA THR A 983 1.80 -10.33 -24.75
C THR A 983 1.64 -11.74 -25.33
N LEU A 984 2.41 -12.12 -26.35
CA LEU A 984 2.42 -13.48 -26.89
C LEU A 984 2.92 -14.50 -25.85
N TRP A 985 3.97 -14.18 -25.10
CA TRP A 985 4.44 -15.01 -23.98
C TRP A 985 3.34 -15.23 -22.93
N LEU A 986 2.67 -14.15 -22.51
CA LEU A 986 1.59 -14.18 -21.54
C LEU A 986 0.31 -14.84 -22.06
N MET A 987 0.15 -14.99 -23.38
CA MET A 987 -0.96 -15.72 -23.98
C MET A 987 -0.69 -17.22 -24.08
N SER A 988 0.54 -17.60 -24.39
CA SER A 988 0.87 -18.96 -24.80
C SER A 988 1.74 -19.69 -23.78
N VAL A 989 2.95 -19.20 -23.52
CA VAL A 989 3.94 -19.94 -22.72
C VAL A 989 3.67 -19.83 -21.23
N GLN A 990 3.33 -18.64 -20.73
CA GLN A 990 3.09 -18.44 -19.30
C GLN A 990 1.91 -19.29 -18.78
N PRO A 991 0.75 -19.36 -19.47
CA PRO A 991 -0.33 -20.27 -19.06
C PRO A 991 0.08 -21.75 -19.04
N LEU A 992 0.91 -22.19 -19.99
CA LEU A 992 1.46 -23.57 -19.96
C LEU A 992 2.32 -23.80 -18.71
N LEU A 993 3.18 -22.84 -18.36
CA LEU A 993 3.97 -22.92 -17.13
C LEU A 993 3.13 -22.86 -15.86
N GLN A 994 1.96 -22.22 -15.89
CA GLN A 994 1.09 -22.10 -14.70
C GLN A 994 0.04 -23.20 -14.57
N ILE A 995 -0.25 -23.95 -15.64
CA ILE A 995 -1.22 -25.05 -15.62
C ILE A 995 -0.50 -26.40 -15.73
N PHE A 996 0.29 -26.59 -16.78
CA PHE A 996 0.90 -27.88 -17.08
C PHE A 996 1.97 -28.25 -16.06
N LEU A 997 2.91 -27.34 -15.81
CA LEU A 997 4.06 -27.63 -14.94
C LEU A 997 3.65 -28.00 -13.49
N PRO A 998 2.74 -27.29 -12.81
CA PRO A 998 2.28 -27.69 -11.47
C PRO A 998 1.71 -29.10 -11.41
N HIS A 999 0.85 -29.47 -12.37
CA HIS A 999 0.21 -30.79 -12.40
C HIS A 999 1.19 -31.89 -12.83
N PHE A 1000 2.15 -31.58 -13.70
CA PHE A 1000 3.23 -32.49 -14.07
C PHE A 1000 4.10 -32.80 -12.85
N LEU A 1001 4.58 -31.77 -12.15
CA LEU A 1001 5.37 -31.91 -10.93
C LEU A 1001 4.61 -32.67 -9.83
N LEU A 1002 3.33 -32.36 -9.65
CA LEU A 1002 2.48 -33.07 -8.69
C LEU A 1002 2.32 -34.54 -9.08
N GLY A 1003 2.14 -34.86 -10.37
CA GLY A 1003 2.06 -36.23 -10.87
C GLY A 1003 3.31 -37.06 -10.58
N LEU A 1004 4.50 -36.45 -10.72
CA LEU A 1004 5.78 -37.11 -10.40
C LEU A 1004 5.88 -37.50 -8.92
N VAL A 1005 5.31 -36.70 -8.03
CA VAL A 1005 5.34 -36.91 -6.57
C VAL A 1005 4.26 -37.88 -6.09
N ILE A 1006 3.08 -37.81 -6.70
CA ILE A 1006 1.96 -38.71 -6.37
C ILE A 1006 2.30 -40.15 -6.77
N PHE A 1007 2.94 -40.35 -7.92
CA PHE A 1007 3.19 -41.67 -8.49
C PHE A 1007 3.92 -42.64 -7.54
N PRO A 1008 5.06 -42.30 -6.91
CA PRO A 1008 5.75 -43.20 -5.98
C PRO A 1008 4.88 -43.63 -4.80
N SER A 1009 4.18 -42.68 -4.18
CA SER A 1009 3.32 -42.93 -3.01
C SER A 1009 2.13 -43.81 -3.39
N MET A 1010 1.55 -43.56 -4.56
CA MET A 1010 0.45 -44.36 -5.11
C MET A 1010 0.90 -45.79 -5.40
N LYS A 1011 2.04 -45.95 -6.09
CA LYS A 1011 2.60 -47.26 -6.42
C LYS A 1011 2.95 -48.07 -5.17
N LEU A 1012 3.48 -47.41 -4.14
CA LEU A 1012 3.74 -48.05 -2.84
C LEU A 1012 2.44 -48.52 -2.17
N ALA A 1013 1.40 -47.69 -2.14
CA ALA A 1013 0.11 -48.07 -1.58
C ALA A 1013 -0.52 -49.26 -2.32
N LEU A 1014 -0.45 -49.27 -3.65
CA LEU A 1014 -0.93 -50.38 -4.48
C LEU A 1014 -0.12 -51.68 -4.25
N TYR A 1015 1.21 -51.57 -4.13
CA TYR A 1015 2.08 -52.71 -3.82
C TYR A 1015 1.77 -53.30 -2.44
N LEU A 1016 1.62 -52.47 -1.41
CA LEU A 1016 1.27 -52.89 -0.05
C LEU A 1016 -0.12 -53.55 -0.02
N ASN A 1017 -1.09 -53.01 -0.78
CA ASN A 1017 -2.41 -53.63 -0.89
C ASN A 1017 -2.33 -55.05 -1.47
N HIS A 1018 -1.54 -55.24 -2.53
CA HIS A 1018 -1.35 -56.56 -3.14
C HIS A 1018 -0.69 -57.57 -2.19
N GLN A 1019 0.32 -57.15 -1.42
CA GLN A 1019 1.06 -58.03 -0.50
C GLN A 1019 0.32 -58.34 0.81
N ILE A 1020 -0.32 -57.33 1.41
CA ILE A 1020 -0.83 -57.42 2.79
C ILE A 1020 -2.31 -57.85 2.81
N ILE A 1021 -3.14 -57.34 1.89
CA ILE A 1021 -4.60 -57.39 1.98
C ILE A 1021 -5.21 -58.55 1.14
N LYS A 1022 -4.37 -59.46 0.63
CA LYS A 1022 -4.74 -60.69 -0.12
C LYS A 1022 -5.92 -60.50 -1.08
N LYS A 1023 -5.70 -59.74 -2.17
CA LYS A 1023 -6.67 -59.53 -3.28
C LYS A 1023 -8.04 -58.96 -2.90
N SER A 1024 -8.31 -58.55 -1.65
CA SER A 1024 -9.59 -57.90 -1.34
C SER A 1024 -9.61 -56.44 -1.82
N GLU A 1025 -10.77 -55.97 -2.29
CA GLU A 1025 -10.98 -54.60 -2.80
C GLU A 1025 -10.91 -53.51 -1.69
N MET A 1026 -10.37 -53.82 -0.51
CA MET A 1026 -10.39 -52.96 0.67
C MET A 1026 -9.19 -52.00 0.71
N TYR A 1027 -9.21 -50.99 -0.18
CA TYR A 1027 -8.17 -49.95 -0.33
C TYR A 1027 -8.18 -48.89 0.79
N LEU A 1028 -9.28 -48.79 1.54
CA LEU A 1028 -9.57 -47.66 2.40
C LEU A 1028 -8.49 -47.28 3.45
N PRO A 1029 -7.87 -48.21 4.22
CA PRO A 1029 -6.93 -47.82 5.28
C PRO A 1029 -5.59 -47.27 4.74
N LEU A 1030 -5.22 -47.60 3.50
CA LEU A 1030 -3.96 -47.16 2.88
C LEU A 1030 -4.09 -45.79 2.21
N LEU A 1031 -5.30 -45.37 1.82
CA LEU A 1031 -5.55 -44.12 1.10
C LEU A 1031 -5.18 -42.84 1.89
N PRO A 1032 -5.51 -42.71 3.20
CA PRO A 1032 -5.07 -41.55 3.99
C PRO A 1032 -3.54 -41.48 4.11
N PHE A 1033 -2.87 -42.62 4.27
CA PHE A 1033 -1.41 -42.67 4.32
C PHE A 1033 -0.78 -42.28 2.97
N PHE A 1034 -1.35 -42.77 1.87
CA PHE A 1034 -0.98 -42.37 0.52
C PHE A 1034 -1.05 -40.85 0.33
N TRP A 1035 -2.16 -40.23 0.73
CA TRP A 1035 -2.34 -38.79 0.57
C TRP A 1035 -1.42 -37.99 1.50
N LEU A 1036 -1.23 -38.43 2.75
CA LEU A 1036 -0.32 -37.78 3.69
C LEU A 1036 1.13 -37.81 3.17
N SER A 1037 1.61 -38.97 2.71
CA SER A 1037 2.98 -39.16 2.20
C SER A 1037 3.25 -38.36 0.92
N SER A 1038 2.35 -38.45 -0.07
CA SER A 1038 2.44 -37.65 -1.30
C SER A 1038 2.31 -36.14 -1.02
N GLY A 1039 1.48 -35.75 -0.06
CA GLY A 1039 1.32 -34.37 0.38
C GLY A 1039 2.59 -33.75 0.95
N ILE A 1040 3.28 -34.48 1.84
CA ILE A 1040 4.57 -34.04 2.41
C ILE A 1040 5.62 -33.88 1.30
N LEU A 1041 5.72 -34.85 0.39
CA LEU A 1041 6.63 -34.78 -0.75
C LEU A 1041 6.30 -33.58 -1.66
N ALA A 1042 5.02 -33.29 -1.87
CA ALA A 1042 4.58 -32.15 -2.69
C ALA A 1042 4.96 -30.83 -2.02
N GLY A 1043 4.85 -30.73 -0.70
CA GLY A 1043 5.32 -29.58 0.08
C GLY A 1043 6.83 -29.35 -0.04
N ILE A 1044 7.63 -30.42 0.03
CA ILE A 1044 9.09 -30.35 -0.16
C ILE A 1044 9.41 -29.90 -1.58
N LEU A 1045 8.77 -30.49 -2.60
CA LEU A 1045 8.97 -30.11 -4.00
C LEU A 1045 8.62 -28.64 -4.22
N CYS A 1046 7.52 -28.15 -3.65
CA CYS A 1046 7.14 -26.74 -3.72
C CYS A 1046 8.23 -25.82 -3.15
N ALA A 1047 8.86 -26.19 -2.04
CA ALA A 1047 9.98 -25.44 -1.47
C ALA A 1047 11.22 -25.48 -2.38
N LEU A 1048 11.55 -26.63 -2.97
CA LEU A 1048 12.65 -26.74 -3.94
C LEU A 1048 12.41 -25.87 -5.18
N CYS A 1049 11.18 -25.89 -5.72
CA CYS A 1049 10.79 -25.05 -6.85
C CYS A 1049 10.88 -23.56 -6.51
N LYS A 1050 10.55 -23.16 -5.27
CA LYS A 1050 10.73 -21.78 -4.79
C LYS A 1050 12.17 -21.33 -4.95
N TRP A 1051 13.11 -22.14 -4.48
CA TRP A 1051 14.54 -21.85 -4.54
C TRP A 1051 15.08 -21.87 -5.97
N ALA A 1052 14.59 -22.76 -6.82
CA ALA A 1052 15.00 -22.88 -8.21
C ALA A 1052 14.46 -21.75 -9.11
N LEU A 1053 13.20 -21.34 -8.93
CA LEU A 1053 12.52 -20.38 -9.80
C LEU A 1053 12.65 -18.93 -9.30
N VAL A 1054 12.53 -18.71 -7.99
CA VAL A 1054 12.40 -17.36 -7.40
C VAL A 1054 13.68 -16.92 -6.67
N GLY A 1055 14.32 -17.83 -5.94
CA GLY A 1055 15.53 -17.56 -5.16
C GLY A 1055 15.27 -16.71 -3.89
N ARG A 1056 16.20 -15.80 -3.57
CA ARG A 1056 16.04 -14.81 -2.48
C ARG A 1056 15.77 -13.42 -3.05
N LYS A 1057 14.62 -12.84 -2.72
CA LYS A 1057 14.36 -11.42 -2.94
C LYS A 1057 15.03 -10.59 -1.83
N LYS A 1058 15.61 -9.45 -2.19
CA LYS A 1058 16.24 -8.51 -1.25
C LYS A 1058 15.26 -7.39 -0.89
N PRO A 1059 15.19 -6.94 0.37
CA PRO A 1059 14.40 -5.76 0.74
C PRO A 1059 14.92 -4.53 -0.01
N GLY A 1060 14.01 -3.67 -0.45
CA GLY A 1060 14.31 -2.48 -1.25
C GLY A 1060 14.54 -2.74 -2.74
N LYS A 1061 14.61 -4.01 -3.19
CA LYS A 1061 14.68 -4.34 -4.63
C LYS A 1061 13.42 -3.84 -5.33
N VAL A 1062 13.58 -3.29 -6.53
CA VAL A 1062 12.50 -2.87 -7.41
C VAL A 1062 12.61 -3.63 -8.73
N GLU A 1063 11.52 -4.22 -9.20
CA GLU A 1063 11.45 -4.99 -10.45
C GLU A 1063 10.26 -4.53 -11.29
N GLN A 1064 10.37 -4.66 -12.62
CA GLN A 1064 9.25 -4.41 -13.53
C GLN A 1064 8.25 -5.57 -13.50
N ILE A 1065 6.95 -5.27 -13.56
CA ILE A 1065 5.86 -6.28 -13.49
C ILE A 1065 5.93 -7.31 -14.63
N TRP A 1066 6.45 -6.91 -15.79
CA TRP A 1066 6.63 -7.76 -16.96
C TRP A 1066 8.05 -8.37 -17.08
N SER A 1067 8.82 -8.36 -15.99
CA SER A 1067 10.16 -8.96 -15.99
C SER A 1067 10.11 -10.49 -15.86
N ALA A 1068 11.13 -11.15 -16.40
CA ALA A 1068 11.28 -12.61 -16.27
C ALA A 1068 11.28 -13.08 -14.81
N SER A 1069 11.78 -12.26 -13.87
CA SER A 1069 11.78 -12.60 -12.45
C SER A 1069 10.37 -12.66 -11.85
N ILE A 1070 9.46 -11.78 -12.30
CA ILE A 1070 8.05 -11.81 -11.89
C ILE A 1070 7.31 -12.98 -12.58
N PHE A 1071 7.66 -13.32 -13.82
CA PHE A 1071 7.10 -14.50 -14.49
C PHE A 1071 7.45 -15.80 -13.75
N MET A 1072 8.70 -15.96 -13.32
CA MET A 1072 9.09 -17.12 -12.52
C MET A 1072 8.41 -17.15 -11.14
N ASP A 1073 8.22 -15.98 -10.51
CA ASP A 1073 7.44 -15.86 -9.28
C ASP A 1073 5.98 -16.32 -9.49
N THR A 1074 5.31 -15.84 -10.54
CA THR A 1074 3.93 -16.26 -10.84
C THR A 1074 3.81 -17.76 -11.18
N THR A 1075 4.80 -18.34 -11.85
CA THR A 1075 4.88 -19.79 -12.09
C THR A 1075 4.99 -20.55 -10.78
N TRP A 1076 5.87 -20.10 -9.87
CA TRP A 1076 6.00 -20.69 -8.55
C TRP A 1076 4.72 -20.54 -7.71
N GLN A 1077 4.05 -19.39 -7.74
CA GLN A 1077 2.77 -19.18 -7.06
C GLN A 1077 1.71 -20.15 -7.54
N SER A 1078 1.66 -20.48 -8.85
CA SER A 1078 0.76 -21.51 -9.37
C SER A 1078 1.11 -22.91 -8.87
N ILE A 1079 2.40 -23.26 -8.75
CA ILE A 1079 2.84 -24.51 -8.10
C ILE A 1079 2.38 -24.54 -6.64
N ARG A 1080 2.64 -23.46 -5.90
CA ARG A 1080 2.24 -23.32 -4.49
C ARG A 1080 0.73 -23.48 -4.32
N MET A 1081 -0.07 -22.83 -5.17
CA MET A 1081 -1.53 -22.91 -5.11
C MET A 1081 -2.06 -24.34 -5.32
N VAL A 1082 -1.48 -25.09 -6.27
CA VAL A 1082 -1.86 -26.49 -6.52
C VAL A 1082 -1.49 -27.38 -5.33
N VAL A 1083 -0.30 -27.19 -4.74
CA VAL A 1083 0.13 -27.96 -3.55
C VAL A 1083 -0.67 -27.56 -2.30
N GLU A 1084 -1.07 -26.30 -2.19
CA GLU A 1084 -1.96 -25.78 -1.16
C GLU A 1084 -3.32 -26.48 -1.20
N ASP A 1085 -3.98 -26.47 -2.37
CA ASP A 1085 -5.28 -27.13 -2.54
C ASP A 1085 -5.20 -28.65 -2.43
N TYR A 1086 -4.05 -29.25 -2.73
CA TYR A 1086 -3.82 -30.68 -2.59
C TYR A 1086 -3.62 -31.13 -1.13
N PHE A 1087 -2.81 -30.40 -0.36
CA PHE A 1087 -2.40 -30.86 0.98
C PHE A 1087 -2.08 -29.73 1.97
N LEU A 1088 -1.29 -28.72 1.60
CA LEU A 1088 -0.75 -27.76 2.58
C LEU A 1088 -1.83 -26.87 3.21
N GLY A 1089 -2.98 -26.69 2.56
CA GLY A 1089 -4.13 -26.00 3.14
C GLY A 1089 -4.62 -26.65 4.44
N MET A 1090 -4.58 -27.99 4.54
CA MET A 1090 -4.94 -28.73 5.76
C MET A 1090 -3.92 -28.56 6.89
N CYS A 1091 -2.70 -28.12 6.57
CA CYS A 1091 -1.61 -28.00 7.53
C CYS A 1091 -1.58 -26.64 8.23
N SER A 1092 -2.28 -25.60 7.74
CA SER A 1092 -2.21 -24.26 8.36
C SER A 1092 -2.64 -24.28 9.82
N GLY A 1093 -2.01 -23.46 10.64
CA GLY A 1093 -2.19 -23.48 12.10
C GLY A 1093 -1.46 -24.62 12.83
N SER A 1094 -0.65 -25.43 12.14
CA SER A 1094 0.16 -26.51 12.73
C SER A 1094 1.67 -26.28 12.66
N ILE A 1095 2.41 -27.10 13.39
CA ILE A 1095 3.88 -27.12 13.33
C ILE A 1095 4.43 -27.48 11.94
N ILE A 1096 3.71 -28.31 11.18
CA ILE A 1096 4.12 -28.77 9.84
C ILE A 1096 4.16 -27.57 8.89
N PHE A 1097 3.17 -26.69 8.98
CA PHE A 1097 3.12 -25.48 8.17
C PHE A 1097 4.22 -24.48 8.53
N ASN A 1098 4.52 -24.33 9.83
CA ASN A 1098 5.64 -23.48 10.28
C ASN A 1098 7.00 -24.00 9.77
N ILE A 1099 7.22 -25.32 9.81
CA ILE A 1099 8.43 -25.94 9.24
C ILE A 1099 8.50 -25.69 7.73
N TRP A 1100 7.38 -25.85 7.02
CA TRP A 1100 7.32 -25.60 5.58
C TRP A 1100 7.61 -24.14 5.21
N MET A 1101 7.06 -23.17 5.96
CA MET A 1101 7.41 -21.75 5.84
C MET A 1101 8.91 -21.49 6.00
N LYS A 1102 9.53 -22.15 6.99
CA LYS A 1102 10.98 -22.08 7.22
C LYS A 1102 11.77 -22.65 6.05
N LEU A 1103 11.34 -23.79 5.49
CA LEU A 1103 11.96 -24.38 4.28
C LEU A 1103 11.89 -23.45 3.07
N MET A 1104 10.86 -22.63 2.95
CA MET A 1104 10.74 -21.63 1.88
C MET A 1104 11.54 -20.33 2.12
N GLY A 1105 12.07 -20.15 3.33
CA GLY A 1105 12.99 -19.06 3.66
C GLY A 1105 12.52 -18.09 4.74
N SER A 1106 11.36 -18.30 5.36
CA SER A 1106 10.89 -17.45 6.47
C SER A 1106 11.75 -17.59 7.72
N ASP A 1107 11.99 -16.47 8.40
CA ASP A 1107 12.59 -16.45 9.74
C ASP A 1107 11.48 -16.62 10.79
N ILE A 1108 11.07 -17.87 11.00
CA ILE A 1108 9.97 -18.22 11.90
C ILE A 1108 10.48 -18.99 13.12
N ALA A 1109 10.07 -18.55 14.31
CA ALA A 1109 10.28 -19.23 15.59
C ALA A 1109 9.34 -20.44 15.75
N TRP A 1110 9.44 -21.39 14.80
CA TRP A 1110 8.54 -22.53 14.62
C TRP A 1110 8.32 -23.38 15.89
N ASP A 1111 9.33 -23.50 16.76
CA ASP A 1111 9.32 -24.29 17.99
C ASP A 1111 8.85 -23.52 19.24
N LYS A 1112 8.51 -22.24 19.08
CA LYS A 1112 8.18 -21.31 20.17
C LYS A 1112 6.77 -20.74 20.08
N GLY A 1113 5.81 -21.60 19.77
CA GLY A 1113 4.38 -21.30 19.89
C GLY A 1113 3.84 -20.33 18.83
N VAL A 1114 4.52 -20.19 17.70
CA VAL A 1114 4.03 -19.40 16.57
C VAL A 1114 2.81 -20.09 15.93
N TYR A 1115 1.75 -19.31 15.69
CA TYR A 1115 0.53 -19.77 15.03
C TYR A 1115 0.32 -19.01 13.73
N VAL A 1116 0.29 -19.72 12.60
CA VAL A 1116 0.05 -19.13 11.27
C VAL A 1116 -1.09 -19.85 10.58
N ASP A 1117 -2.25 -19.20 10.52
CA ASP A 1117 -3.43 -19.69 9.82
C ASP A 1117 -3.74 -18.92 8.54
N SER A 1118 -2.71 -18.42 7.87
CA SER A 1118 -2.88 -17.75 6.59
C SER A 1118 -1.87 -18.18 5.56
N GLN A 1119 -2.40 -18.57 4.40
CA GLN A 1119 -1.62 -18.81 3.19
C GLN A 1119 -1.04 -17.50 2.61
N GLY A 1120 -1.63 -16.37 2.95
CA GLY A 1120 -1.11 -15.04 2.60
C GLY A 1120 0.24 -14.73 3.23
N ALA A 1121 0.62 -15.41 4.32
CA ALA A 1121 1.95 -15.29 4.92
C ALA A 1121 3.03 -15.98 4.07
N ALA A 1122 2.64 -16.92 3.21
CA ALA A 1122 3.55 -17.70 2.36
C ALA A 1122 3.76 -17.08 0.97
N LEU A 1123 3.30 -15.84 0.72
CA LEU A 1123 3.45 -15.18 -0.59
C LEU A 1123 4.89 -14.80 -0.88
N ASN A 1124 5.59 -14.18 0.09
CA ASN A 1124 7.02 -13.87 0.00
C ASN A 1124 7.73 -14.34 1.27
N PRO A 1125 7.85 -15.67 1.47
CA PRO A 1125 8.24 -16.23 2.75
C PRO A 1125 9.61 -15.74 3.20
N GLU A 1126 10.56 -15.50 2.30
CA GLU A 1126 11.91 -14.98 2.61
C GLU A 1126 11.96 -13.55 3.15
N LEU A 1127 10.86 -12.80 3.06
CA LEU A 1127 10.75 -11.44 3.59
C LEU A 1127 9.95 -11.39 4.90
N VAL A 1128 9.48 -12.53 5.39
CA VAL A 1128 8.63 -12.64 6.58
C VAL A 1128 9.46 -13.15 7.76
N LYS A 1129 9.42 -12.39 8.86
CA LYS A 1129 9.96 -12.78 10.16
C LYS A 1129 8.85 -12.83 11.21
N VAL A 1130 8.76 -13.95 11.93
CA VAL A 1130 7.77 -14.15 13.01
C VAL A 1130 8.48 -14.70 14.25
N GLU A 1131 8.52 -13.90 15.30
CA GLU A 1131 9.14 -14.25 16.58
C GLU A 1131 8.17 -15.01 17.51
N ASP A 1132 8.69 -15.42 18.67
CA ASP A 1132 8.03 -16.26 19.68
C ASP A 1132 6.57 -15.84 19.95
N TYR A 1133 5.65 -16.80 19.92
CA TYR A 1133 4.20 -16.58 20.12
C TYR A 1133 3.52 -15.60 19.15
N GLY A 1134 4.18 -15.23 18.05
CA GLY A 1134 3.55 -14.49 16.96
C GLY A 1134 2.34 -15.23 16.41
N SER A 1135 1.23 -14.53 16.20
CA SER A 1135 -0.05 -15.11 15.79
C SER A 1135 -0.59 -14.40 14.54
N ILE A 1136 -0.84 -15.15 13.48
CA ILE A 1136 -1.38 -14.65 12.21
C ILE A 1136 -2.72 -15.34 11.94
N GLY A 1137 -3.79 -14.56 11.91
CA GLY A 1137 -5.15 -15.00 11.70
C GLY A 1137 -5.49 -15.31 10.24
N ARG A 1138 -6.68 -15.87 10.05
CA ARG A 1138 -7.15 -16.40 8.76
C ARG A 1138 -7.22 -15.33 7.68
N GLU A 1139 -6.78 -15.67 6.46
CA GLU A 1139 -6.75 -14.76 5.30
C GLU A 1139 -5.98 -13.44 5.50
N ALA A 1140 -5.14 -13.34 6.54
CA ALA A 1140 -4.24 -12.20 6.70
C ALA A 1140 -3.15 -12.20 5.62
N LEU A 1141 -2.79 -11.05 5.07
CA LEU A 1141 -1.74 -10.95 4.05
C LEU A 1141 -0.50 -10.28 4.61
N LEU A 1142 0.64 -10.97 4.55
CA LEU A 1142 1.94 -10.39 4.85
C LEU A 1142 2.64 -10.10 3.54
N PHE A 1143 2.48 -8.88 3.04
CA PHE A 1143 3.03 -8.50 1.75
C PHE A 1143 4.50 -8.13 1.90
N GLY A 1144 5.36 -9.02 1.39
CA GLY A 1144 6.75 -8.70 1.14
C GLY A 1144 6.93 -7.78 -0.08
N HIS A 1145 5.87 -7.47 -0.82
CA HIS A 1145 5.92 -6.57 -1.97
C HIS A 1145 4.70 -5.67 -2.11
N THR A 1146 4.86 -4.56 -2.84
CA THR A 1146 3.80 -3.62 -3.19
C THR A 1146 3.99 -3.18 -4.62
N TYR A 1147 2.87 -2.97 -5.33
CA TYR A 1147 2.87 -2.31 -6.62
C TYR A 1147 2.93 -0.79 -6.37
N GLU A 1148 3.88 -0.09 -6.97
CA GLU A 1148 3.96 1.38 -6.98
C GLU A 1148 3.59 1.84 -8.40
N GLY A 1149 2.41 2.45 -8.56
CA GLY A 1149 2.07 3.21 -9.78
C GLY A 1149 2.92 4.48 -9.76
N ASP A 1150 3.74 4.78 -10.79
CA ASP A 1150 3.32 5.06 -12.17
C ASP A 1150 4.13 4.37 -13.28
N GLU A 1151 4.98 3.40 -12.92
CA GLU A 1151 5.90 2.75 -13.86
C GLU A 1151 5.75 1.21 -13.90
N GLY A 1152 4.67 0.65 -13.34
CA GLY A 1152 4.49 -0.81 -13.29
C GLY A 1152 5.54 -1.55 -12.43
N ARG A 1153 6.03 -0.90 -11.37
CA ARG A 1153 7.14 -1.41 -10.53
C ARG A 1153 6.62 -2.15 -9.29
N VAL A 1154 7.29 -3.27 -8.99
CA VAL A 1154 7.10 -4.10 -7.80
C VAL A 1154 8.26 -3.84 -6.85
N LYS A 1155 7.96 -3.31 -5.66
CA LYS A 1155 8.96 -3.01 -4.62
C LYS A 1155 8.84 -3.99 -3.47
N TYR A 1156 9.96 -4.55 -3.04
CA TYR A 1156 10.02 -5.53 -1.95
C TYR A 1156 10.43 -4.90 -0.61
N GLY A 1157 9.96 -5.46 0.51
CA GLY A 1157 10.32 -5.04 1.86
C GLY A 1157 10.01 -6.13 2.88
N ASN A 1158 10.73 -6.09 4.01
CA ASN A 1158 10.56 -7.08 5.08
C ASN A 1158 9.28 -6.82 5.87
N VAL A 1159 8.66 -7.89 6.36
CA VAL A 1159 7.55 -7.84 7.30
C VAL A 1159 7.98 -8.55 8.58
N VAL A 1160 7.89 -7.85 9.71
CA VAL A 1160 8.38 -8.36 11.00
C VAL A 1160 7.24 -8.40 12.02
N ILE A 1161 6.97 -9.58 12.56
CA ILE A 1161 6.06 -9.77 13.69
C ILE A 1161 6.92 -10.13 14.90
N LYS A 1162 7.05 -9.19 15.84
CA LYS A 1162 7.84 -9.40 17.06
C LYS A 1162 7.13 -10.33 18.05
N LYS A 1163 7.82 -10.67 19.14
CA LYS A 1163 7.32 -11.57 20.19
C LYS A 1163 5.90 -11.20 20.65
N GLY A 1164 4.97 -12.17 20.59
CA GLY A 1164 3.56 -11.98 20.95
C GLY A 1164 2.78 -11.03 20.03
N GLY A 1165 3.34 -10.65 18.89
CA GLY A 1165 2.66 -9.82 17.90
C GLY A 1165 1.47 -10.56 17.29
N TYR A 1166 0.34 -9.86 17.14
CA TYR A 1166 -0.90 -10.41 16.59
C TYR A 1166 -1.26 -9.70 15.29
N VAL A 1167 -1.53 -10.46 14.23
CA VAL A 1167 -2.11 -10.00 12.98
C VAL A 1167 -3.46 -10.66 12.80
N GLY A 1168 -4.52 -9.87 12.86
CA GLY A 1168 -5.89 -10.36 12.82
C GLY A 1168 -6.33 -10.87 11.44
N SER A 1169 -7.44 -11.59 11.42
CA SER A 1169 -7.97 -12.18 10.19
C SER A 1169 -8.31 -11.11 9.15
N ARG A 1170 -7.95 -11.37 7.88
CA ARG A 1170 -8.05 -10.41 6.75
C ARG A 1170 -7.34 -9.07 6.98
N ALA A 1171 -6.44 -8.99 7.96
CA ALA A 1171 -5.56 -7.83 8.08
C ALA A 1171 -4.49 -7.87 6.98
N VAL A 1172 -3.98 -6.71 6.59
CA VAL A 1172 -2.94 -6.59 5.58
C VAL A 1172 -1.74 -5.87 6.18
N VAL A 1173 -0.56 -6.47 6.07
CA VAL A 1173 0.71 -5.90 6.52
C VAL A 1173 1.56 -5.54 5.32
N MET A 1174 1.82 -4.25 5.12
CA MET A 1174 2.57 -3.74 3.97
C MET A 1174 4.09 -3.93 4.10
N PRO A 1175 4.83 -3.84 2.98
CA PRO A 1175 6.29 -3.96 3.01
C PRO A 1175 6.94 -2.95 3.96
N GLY A 1176 7.87 -3.44 4.79
CA GLY A 1176 8.60 -2.66 5.79
C GLY A 1176 7.90 -2.54 7.14
N ALA A 1177 6.64 -2.94 7.27
CA ALA A 1177 5.89 -2.81 8.52
C ALA A 1177 6.38 -3.79 9.59
N THR A 1178 6.31 -3.35 10.84
CA THR A 1178 6.70 -4.12 12.02
C THR A 1178 5.58 -4.13 13.05
N VAL A 1179 5.12 -5.30 13.48
CA VAL A 1179 4.26 -5.45 14.65
C VAL A 1179 5.15 -5.58 15.88
N ALA A 1180 5.01 -4.64 16.82
CA ALA A 1180 5.81 -4.54 18.03
C ALA A 1180 5.55 -5.71 19.00
N VAL A 1181 6.34 -5.77 20.08
CA VAL A 1181 6.20 -6.83 21.10
C VAL A 1181 4.84 -6.71 21.77
N GLY A 1182 4.02 -7.76 21.67
CA GLY A 1182 2.64 -7.77 22.15
C GLY A 1182 1.65 -6.92 21.34
N GLY A 1183 2.13 -6.24 20.29
CA GLY A 1183 1.33 -5.36 19.46
C GLY A 1183 0.28 -6.12 18.64
N ALA A 1184 -0.82 -5.44 18.30
CA ALA A 1184 -1.97 -6.10 17.69
C ALA A 1184 -2.52 -5.30 16.51
N LEU A 1185 -2.31 -5.82 15.30
CA LEU A 1185 -3.05 -5.39 14.12
C LEU A 1185 -4.41 -6.08 14.13
N ASN A 1186 -5.48 -5.32 14.36
CA ASN A 1186 -6.83 -5.86 14.43
C ASN A 1186 -7.28 -6.51 13.10
N PRO A 1187 -8.27 -7.43 13.12
CA PRO A 1187 -8.86 -7.96 11.91
C PRO A 1187 -9.42 -6.84 11.01
N LEU A 1188 -9.38 -7.03 9.68
CA LEU A 1188 -9.72 -6.01 8.68
C LEU A 1188 -8.96 -4.67 8.85
N SER A 1189 -7.76 -4.68 9.43
CA SER A 1189 -6.91 -3.49 9.55
C SER A 1189 -5.71 -3.57 8.61
N LEU A 1190 -5.20 -2.40 8.20
CA LEU A 1190 -4.06 -2.25 7.32
C LEU A 1190 -2.89 -1.63 8.11
N ALA A 1191 -1.73 -2.29 8.12
CA ALA A 1191 -0.47 -1.67 8.54
C ALA A 1191 0.21 -1.09 7.30
N MET A 1192 0.48 0.21 7.32
CA MET A 1192 1.09 0.98 6.23
C MET A 1192 2.58 0.68 6.08
N LYS A 1193 3.16 1.10 4.94
CA LYS A 1193 4.59 0.90 4.66
C LYS A 1193 5.42 1.49 5.79
N GLN A 1194 6.36 0.69 6.31
CA GLN A 1194 7.28 1.07 7.40
C GLN A 1194 6.59 1.45 8.72
N GLU A 1195 5.31 1.14 8.89
CA GLU A 1195 4.59 1.42 10.13
C GLU A 1195 5.04 0.49 11.27
N LEU A 1196 5.15 1.05 12.47
CA LEU A 1196 5.30 0.29 13.71
C LEU A 1196 3.92 0.16 14.38
N VAL A 1197 3.34 -1.04 14.33
CA VAL A 1197 2.07 -1.35 14.99
C VAL A 1197 2.33 -1.72 16.45
N ASN A 1198 1.80 -0.92 17.38
CA ASN A 1198 2.03 -1.10 18.82
C ASN A 1198 1.01 -1.99 19.52
#